data_AF-F6B5H5-F1
#
_entry.id   AF-F6B5H5-F1
#
_cell.length_a   1.000
_cell.length_b   1.000
_cell.length_c   1.000
_cell.angle_alpha   90.00
_cell.angle_beta   90.00
_cell.angle_gamma   90.00
#
_symmetry.space_group_name_H-M   'P 1'
#
loop_
_entity.id
_entity.type
_entity.pdbx_description
1 polymer ?
#
loop_
_entity_poly.entity_id
_entity_poly.type
_entity_poly.pdbx_seq_one_letter_code
_entity_poly.pdbx_strand_id
1 'polypeptide(L)'
;MIQRKKWHYLLLSLSATILVAGLVWLFIPDCSANYKVTPLKQSEIKDSYQVVVVGGDPEGIAAAVAAARSGAKTLLVDTRPVLGGLMTQGWLNSIDMNYGPGRTILNKGIFQEFFSQIEGDSFDVTTAANVFHQMVNKEPNLDVLPAVQAVFPLVNGQVKPLVNPGQSVAVGQVAARYQGIPDDLKELMQKQQASSSPANPAEAKGNAAAPSTEQQVITGVRLQLKDGRTRDITAGRVIDATQDGDIAAAAGVPFTYGQEDYGRGDKLMAVTLVFKLDGISKADWLKMMLVLNTSKEAHSGANFVSAWGFGPLMKGYKPSVPQLAMRGLNVGRQKDGSVLINALQIFGIDGLKLSDRQRARELAQQELPHIVNYLKANVPGFQNAYLAGTAPELYVRETRHIEGLYRLTVDDVLENRDFPDRIAFGSYPIDIQATDPNFRGNVIGAPTGYAIPFRCIVPRRVENLLVVGRAASFDSLPHGSARVIPVGMATGQAAGVAAALSLETNASFAAMAKNTYLVGQLQQRLMNQGVDLKPLNVPAPPETKHWAYEGLKFMRHYGLAAGGYSNNYKLNEKMPEIQFINGLNWTTKLTGVKVNARPVLYAEGNDLTLDDVSYMMARYLGYNYTKQQAMAYFTSVGFWDPLVLERVEQNKGVVSIGAGYMLLKDFNEWLAKHPGGEVVNKGE
;
A
#
# COMPACT_ATOMS: atom_id res chain seq x y z
N MET A 1 -51.33 3.39 -15.01
CA MET A 1 -51.00 4.27 -16.16
C MET A 1 -50.46 5.65 -15.77
N ILE A 2 -50.87 6.23 -14.63
CA ILE A 2 -50.40 7.56 -14.15
C ILE A 2 -48.97 7.51 -13.54
N GLN A 3 -48.54 6.40 -12.93
CA GLN A 3 -47.16 6.25 -12.43
C GLN A 3 -46.10 6.16 -13.55
N ARG A 4 -46.38 5.49 -14.67
CA ARG A 4 -45.45 5.41 -15.82
C ARG A 4 -45.19 6.77 -16.48
N LYS A 5 -46.19 7.67 -16.52
CA LYS A 5 -46.02 9.04 -17.02
C LYS A 5 -45.13 9.88 -16.09
N LYS A 6 -45.27 9.76 -14.76
CA LYS A 6 -44.40 10.47 -13.79
C LYS A 6 -42.92 10.09 -13.95
N TRP A 7 -42.61 8.81 -14.17
CA TRP A 7 -41.23 8.36 -14.42
C TRP A 7 -40.66 8.85 -15.76
N HIS A 8 -41.49 8.94 -16.81
CA HIS A 8 -41.07 9.51 -18.10
C HIS A 8 -40.76 11.01 -18.01
N TYR A 9 -41.59 11.78 -17.30
CA TYR A 9 -41.33 13.20 -17.06
C TYR A 9 -40.12 13.44 -16.15
N LEU A 10 -39.87 12.57 -15.16
CA LEU A 10 -38.69 12.65 -14.29
C LEU A 10 -37.39 12.34 -15.07
N LEU A 11 -37.42 11.36 -15.98
CA LEU A 11 -36.28 11.00 -16.84
C LEU A 11 -36.00 12.07 -17.90
N LEU A 12 -37.05 12.65 -18.49
CA LEU A 12 -36.94 13.79 -19.43
C LEU A 12 -36.46 15.06 -18.72
N SER A 13 -36.89 15.33 -17.49
CA SER A 13 -36.40 16.48 -16.73
C SER A 13 -34.95 16.30 -16.29
N LEU A 14 -34.54 15.10 -15.85
CA LEU A 14 -33.14 14.81 -15.51
C LEU A 14 -32.21 14.96 -16.71
N SER A 15 -32.62 14.45 -17.88
CA SER A 15 -31.83 14.53 -19.11
C SER A 15 -31.74 15.96 -19.66
N ALA A 16 -32.81 16.75 -19.54
CA ALA A 16 -32.78 18.18 -19.86
C ALA A 16 -31.87 18.98 -18.90
N THR A 17 -31.88 18.70 -17.59
CA THR A 17 -31.01 19.39 -16.63
C THR A 17 -29.53 19.04 -16.84
N ILE A 18 -29.20 17.79 -17.19
CA ILE A 18 -27.83 17.37 -17.52
C ILE A 18 -27.35 18.04 -18.81
N LEU A 19 -28.21 18.14 -19.83
CA LEU A 19 -27.92 18.85 -21.08
C LEU A 19 -27.68 20.34 -20.84
N VAL A 20 -28.53 21.00 -20.05
CA VAL A 20 -28.38 22.43 -19.71
C VAL A 20 -27.12 22.66 -18.88
N ALA A 21 -26.84 21.82 -17.88
CA ALA A 21 -25.62 21.92 -17.07
C ALA A 21 -24.35 21.72 -17.92
N GLY A 22 -24.36 20.74 -18.85
CA GLY A 22 -23.27 20.51 -19.79
C GLY A 22 -23.06 21.67 -20.76
N LEU A 23 -24.15 22.26 -21.27
CA LEU A 23 -24.11 23.45 -22.13
C LEU A 23 -23.60 24.68 -21.37
N VAL A 24 -24.08 24.93 -20.16
CA VAL A 24 -23.60 26.04 -19.31
C VAL A 24 -22.10 25.88 -19.01
N TRP A 25 -21.63 24.67 -18.72
CA TRP A 25 -20.22 24.40 -18.43
C TRP A 25 -19.28 24.74 -19.61
N LEU A 26 -19.74 24.61 -20.86
CA LEU A 26 -18.98 25.01 -22.06
C LEU A 26 -18.70 26.51 -22.10
N PHE A 27 -19.58 27.33 -21.53
CA PHE A 27 -19.46 28.79 -21.54
C PHE A 27 -18.80 29.36 -20.28
N ILE A 28 -18.65 28.55 -19.22
CA ILE A 28 -17.80 28.94 -18.08
C ILE A 28 -16.34 28.88 -18.58
N PRO A 29 -15.54 29.94 -18.47
CA PRO A 29 -14.13 29.87 -18.85
C PRO A 29 -13.37 28.92 -17.90
N ASP A 30 -12.41 28.16 -18.42
CA ASP A 30 -11.41 27.51 -17.56
C ASP A 30 -10.65 28.60 -16.79
N CYS A 31 -10.23 28.33 -15.55
CA CYS A 31 -9.49 29.29 -14.76
C CYS A 31 -8.08 29.45 -15.34
N SER A 32 -7.95 30.32 -16.33
CA SER A 32 -6.69 30.63 -17.03
C SER A 32 -5.77 31.57 -16.24
N ALA A 33 -6.22 32.08 -15.09
CA ALA A 33 -5.48 33.05 -14.30
C ALA A 33 -4.68 32.38 -13.18
N ASN A 34 -3.36 32.27 -13.34
CA ASN A 34 -2.35 32.24 -12.26
C ASN A 34 -2.82 31.64 -10.92
N TYR A 35 -3.40 30.43 -10.94
CA TYR A 35 -3.81 29.75 -9.72
C TYR A 35 -2.53 29.25 -9.06
N LYS A 36 -1.94 30.09 -8.21
CA LYS A 36 -0.66 29.83 -7.55
C LYS A 36 -0.89 29.11 -6.24
N VAL A 37 0.10 28.30 -5.86
CA VAL A 37 0.16 27.71 -4.53
C VAL A 37 0.25 28.82 -3.49
N THR A 38 -0.61 28.76 -2.49
CA THR A 38 -0.68 29.68 -1.34
C THR A 38 0.63 29.57 -0.56
N PRO A 39 1.30 30.66 -0.20
CA PRO A 39 2.53 30.58 0.60
C PRO A 39 2.31 29.92 1.97
N LEU A 40 3.28 29.14 2.42
CA LEU A 40 3.31 28.65 3.81
C LEU A 40 3.71 29.81 4.74
N LYS A 41 3.05 29.87 5.91
CA LYS A 41 3.39 30.83 6.96
C LYS A 41 4.81 30.55 7.44
N GLN A 42 5.67 31.56 7.38
CA GLN A 42 7.03 31.46 7.88
C GLN A 42 7.02 31.66 9.40
N SER A 43 7.25 30.58 10.14
CA SER A 43 7.53 30.64 11.58
C SER A 43 9.04 30.64 11.84
N GLU A 44 9.45 31.29 12.92
CA GLU A 44 10.81 31.15 13.44
C GLU A 44 10.95 29.79 14.12
N ILE A 45 11.87 28.97 13.62
CA ILE A 45 12.10 27.61 14.12
C ILE A 45 12.83 27.67 15.46
N LYS A 46 12.36 26.88 16.42
CA LYS A 46 12.90 26.76 17.80
C LYS A 46 13.86 25.57 17.92
N ASP A 47 14.65 25.52 18.98
CA ASP A 47 15.58 24.40 19.23
C ASP A 47 14.89 23.15 19.81
N SER A 48 13.66 23.30 20.28
CA SER A 48 12.88 22.21 20.88
C SER A 48 11.40 22.30 20.52
N TYR A 49 10.80 21.15 20.25
CA TYR A 49 9.36 20.98 20.05
C TYR A 49 8.82 19.85 20.91
N GLN A 50 7.52 19.87 21.16
CA GLN A 50 6.86 18.74 21.83
C GLN A 50 6.68 17.59 20.86
N VAL A 51 6.27 17.89 19.63
CA VAL A 51 6.07 16.93 18.54
C VAL A 51 6.81 17.42 17.29
N VAL A 52 7.59 16.53 16.67
CA VAL A 52 8.14 16.75 15.33
C VAL A 52 7.51 15.73 14.38
N VAL A 53 6.96 16.20 13.27
CA VAL A 53 6.44 15.37 12.19
C VAL A 53 7.35 15.52 10.98
N VAL A 54 7.89 14.42 10.49
CA VAL A 54 8.78 14.38 9.32
C VAL A 54 8.02 13.83 8.13
N GLY A 55 7.88 14.64 7.08
CA GLY A 55 7.09 14.32 5.88
C GLY A 55 5.75 15.06 5.86
N GLY A 56 5.55 15.83 4.81
CA GLY A 56 4.36 16.60 4.45
C GLY A 56 3.51 15.94 3.37
N ASP A 57 3.51 14.61 3.31
CA ASP A 57 2.44 13.84 2.67
C ASP A 57 1.12 14.04 3.45
N PRO A 58 -0.06 13.72 2.88
CA PRO A 58 -1.36 13.98 3.53
C PRO A 58 -1.46 13.45 4.97
N GLU A 59 -0.90 12.27 5.25
CA GLU A 59 -0.81 11.67 6.58
C GLU A 59 0.00 12.51 7.59
N GLY A 60 1.14 13.08 7.16
CA GLY A 60 1.98 13.90 8.01
C GLY A 60 1.35 15.27 8.28
N ILE A 61 0.65 15.83 7.30
CA ILE A 61 -0.15 17.05 7.48
C ILE A 61 -1.26 16.79 8.50
N ALA A 62 -1.97 15.67 8.39
CA ALA A 62 -3.01 15.29 9.34
C ALA A 62 -2.45 15.08 10.75
N ALA A 63 -1.29 14.44 10.88
CA ALA A 63 -0.61 14.28 12.17
C ALA A 63 -0.20 15.61 12.80
N ALA A 64 0.39 16.51 12.02
CA ALA A 64 0.85 17.81 12.49
C ALA A 64 -0.31 18.71 12.95
N VAL A 65 -1.39 18.77 12.15
CA VAL A 65 -2.60 19.52 12.48
C VAL A 65 -3.27 18.93 13.73
N ALA A 66 -3.41 17.60 13.82
CA ALA A 66 -4.02 16.95 14.97
C ALA A 66 -3.24 17.17 16.27
N ALA A 67 -1.91 17.06 16.23
CA ALA A 67 -1.04 17.35 17.38
C ALA A 67 -1.17 18.81 17.84
N ALA A 68 -1.16 19.75 16.90
CA ALA A 68 -1.31 21.18 17.19
C ALA A 68 -2.69 21.51 17.80
N ARG A 69 -3.77 20.92 17.26
CA ARG A 69 -5.14 21.04 17.80
C ARG A 69 -5.30 20.37 19.15
N SER A 70 -4.50 19.35 19.45
CA SER A 70 -4.37 18.76 20.79
C SER A 70 -3.50 19.60 21.75
N GLY A 71 -3.05 20.78 21.33
CA GLY A 71 -2.31 21.72 22.18
C GLY A 71 -0.79 21.58 22.14
N ALA A 72 -0.25 20.59 21.41
CA ALA A 72 1.20 20.38 21.34
C ALA A 72 1.88 21.42 20.43
N LYS A 73 3.00 21.98 20.90
CA LYS A 73 3.92 22.77 20.08
C LYS A 73 4.59 21.84 19.07
N THR A 74 4.19 22.00 17.81
CA THR A 74 4.47 21.03 16.75
C THR A 74 5.32 21.64 15.64
N LEU A 75 6.27 20.89 15.13
CA LEU A 75 7.03 21.20 13.91
C LEU A 75 6.67 20.18 12.83
N LEU A 76 6.21 20.65 11.67
CA LEU A 76 6.14 19.86 10.44
C LEU A 76 7.35 20.20 9.56
N VAL A 77 8.16 19.20 9.22
CA VAL A 77 9.34 19.37 8.36
C VAL A 77 9.26 18.50 7.11
N ASP A 78 9.63 19.07 5.97
CA ASP A 78 9.66 18.36 4.68
C ASP A 78 10.82 18.86 3.81
N THR A 79 11.37 17.98 2.96
CA THR A 79 12.35 18.34 1.94
C THR A 79 11.73 18.96 0.68
N ARG A 80 10.41 18.84 0.53
CA ARG A 80 9.63 19.38 -0.59
C ARG A 80 9.20 20.81 -0.30
N PRO A 81 9.15 21.69 -1.32
CA PRO A 81 8.70 23.08 -1.16
C PRO A 81 7.18 23.25 -1.08
N VAL A 82 6.43 22.26 -1.56
CA VAL A 82 4.96 22.26 -1.57
C VAL A 82 4.49 20.98 -0.88
N LEU A 83 3.57 21.13 0.07
CA LEU A 83 2.99 20.02 0.82
C LEU A 83 2.03 19.19 -0.04
N GLY A 84 1.62 18.03 0.47
CA GLY A 84 0.69 17.11 -0.19
C GLY A 84 1.38 15.95 -0.93
N GLY A 85 2.71 15.99 -0.99
CA GLY A 85 3.50 14.81 -1.31
C GLY A 85 3.16 14.16 -2.65
N LEU A 86 2.82 12.87 -2.70
CA LEU A 86 2.46 12.22 -3.98
C LEU A 86 1.27 12.89 -4.69
N MET A 87 0.35 13.57 -3.99
CA MET A 87 -0.72 14.33 -4.65
C MET A 87 -0.16 15.52 -5.44
N THR A 88 0.89 16.20 -4.94
CA THR A 88 1.39 17.46 -5.51
C THR A 88 2.70 17.32 -6.27
N GLN A 89 3.61 16.47 -5.81
CA GLN A 89 4.88 16.13 -6.45
C GLN A 89 4.79 14.89 -7.35
N GLY A 90 3.99 13.90 -6.97
CA GLY A 90 3.71 12.73 -7.81
C GLY A 90 2.57 12.94 -8.81
N TRP A 91 1.87 14.08 -8.71
CA TRP A 91 0.66 14.40 -9.48
C TRP A 91 -0.42 13.31 -9.41
N LEU A 92 -0.50 12.60 -8.28
CA LEU A 92 -1.53 11.61 -8.02
C LEU A 92 -2.83 12.31 -7.62
N ASN A 93 -3.64 12.65 -8.63
CA ASN A 93 -4.82 13.48 -8.46
C ASN A 93 -6.15 12.71 -8.48
N SER A 94 -6.10 11.44 -8.09
CA SER A 94 -7.27 10.61 -7.84
C SER A 94 -7.14 9.89 -6.51
N ILE A 95 -8.23 9.79 -5.75
CA ILE A 95 -8.27 9.17 -4.43
C ILE A 95 -8.95 7.81 -4.53
N ASP A 96 -8.23 6.78 -4.08
CA ASP A 96 -8.80 5.47 -3.77
C ASP A 96 -9.61 5.59 -2.47
N MET A 97 -10.93 5.71 -2.61
CA MET A 97 -11.84 6.05 -1.51
C MET A 97 -12.24 4.84 -0.67
N ASN A 98 -12.41 5.08 0.64
CA ASN A 98 -13.07 4.16 1.56
C ASN A 98 -14.49 4.66 1.85
N TYR A 99 -15.46 3.83 1.51
CA TYR A 99 -16.86 4.10 1.81
C TYR A 99 -17.43 3.08 2.78
N GLY A 100 -18.29 3.55 3.68
CA GLY A 100 -19.17 2.70 4.47
C GLY A 100 -20.50 2.43 3.75
N PRO A 101 -21.46 1.78 4.43
CA PRO A 101 -22.81 1.57 3.92
C PRO A 101 -23.44 2.88 3.39
N GLY A 102 -24.13 2.79 2.25
CA GLY A 102 -24.76 3.95 1.60
C GLY A 102 -23.79 4.94 0.94
N ARG A 103 -22.54 4.53 0.69
CA ARG A 103 -21.46 5.39 0.14
C ARG A 103 -21.10 6.59 1.02
N THR A 104 -21.27 6.43 2.33
CA THR A 104 -20.81 7.43 3.30
C THR A 104 -19.28 7.40 3.38
N ILE A 105 -18.64 8.57 3.48
CA ILE A 105 -17.18 8.64 3.66
C ILE A 105 -16.84 8.01 5.02
N LEU A 106 -15.98 6.99 4.99
CA LEU A 106 -15.62 6.23 6.18
C LEU A 106 -14.63 6.99 7.06
N ASN A 107 -13.60 7.60 6.45
CA ASN A 107 -12.58 8.38 7.15
C ASN A 107 -13.07 9.82 7.37
N LYS A 108 -13.60 10.14 8.55
CA LYS A 108 -14.02 11.50 8.91
C LYS A 108 -12.86 12.31 9.52
N GLY A 109 -13.16 13.42 10.21
CA GLY A 109 -12.15 14.30 10.79
C GLY A 109 -11.38 15.08 9.74
N ILE A 110 -10.06 15.14 9.87
CA ILE A 110 -9.18 15.96 9.03
C ILE A 110 -9.24 15.55 7.55
N PHE A 111 -9.40 14.25 7.24
CA PHE A 111 -9.60 13.81 5.85
C PHE A 111 -10.88 14.42 5.27
N GLN A 112 -11.98 14.44 6.01
CA GLN A 112 -13.24 15.02 5.55
C GLN A 112 -13.14 16.54 5.39
N GLU A 113 -12.42 17.24 6.27
CA GLU A 113 -12.13 18.66 6.11
C GLU A 113 -11.41 18.93 4.79
N PHE A 114 -10.37 18.15 4.47
CA PHE A 114 -9.64 18.23 3.20
C PHE A 114 -10.54 17.90 2.00
N PHE A 115 -11.21 16.74 2.05
CA PHE A 115 -12.02 16.23 0.95
C PHE A 115 -13.18 17.16 0.59
N SER A 116 -13.76 17.86 1.58
CA SER A 116 -14.85 18.82 1.36
C SER A 116 -14.43 20.10 0.60
N GLN A 117 -13.12 20.34 0.46
CA GLN A 117 -12.57 21.54 -0.16
C GLN A 117 -11.90 21.28 -1.52
N ILE A 118 -11.90 20.03 -1.99
CA ILE A 118 -11.42 19.63 -3.32
C ILE A 118 -12.58 19.20 -4.22
N GLU A 119 -12.31 18.96 -5.49
CA GLU A 119 -13.33 18.74 -6.52
C GLU A 119 -13.98 17.32 -6.48
N GLY A 120 -13.63 16.50 -5.49
CA GLY A 120 -14.13 15.14 -5.27
C GLY A 120 -13.01 14.10 -5.36
N ASP A 121 -13.35 12.91 -5.85
CA ASP A 121 -12.40 11.79 -5.94
C ASP A 121 -11.26 12.03 -6.95
N SER A 122 -11.42 13.01 -7.84
CA SER A 122 -10.32 13.55 -8.67
C SER A 122 -10.33 15.06 -8.61
N PHE A 123 -9.14 15.65 -8.62
CA PHE A 123 -8.98 17.05 -8.24
C PHE A 123 -7.82 17.74 -8.99
N ASP A 124 -7.78 19.07 -8.85
CA ASP A 124 -6.64 19.87 -9.28
C ASP A 124 -5.56 19.85 -8.20
N VAL A 125 -4.32 19.50 -8.57
CA VAL A 125 -3.23 19.31 -7.59
C VAL A 125 -2.85 20.60 -6.87
N THR A 126 -3.09 21.76 -7.50
CA THR A 126 -2.88 23.06 -6.87
C THR A 126 -4.00 23.37 -5.87
N THR A 127 -5.24 22.94 -6.15
CA THR A 127 -6.34 23.04 -5.16
C THR A 127 -5.97 22.25 -3.92
N ALA A 128 -5.55 20.98 -4.08
CA ALA A 128 -5.13 20.15 -2.95
C ALA A 128 -3.97 20.78 -2.15
N ALA A 129 -2.92 21.26 -2.83
CA ALA A 129 -1.81 21.98 -2.20
C ALA A 129 -2.30 23.18 -1.37
N ASN A 130 -3.21 23.98 -1.93
CA ASN A 130 -3.78 25.14 -1.25
C ASN A 130 -4.58 24.77 0.00
N VAL A 131 -5.40 23.72 -0.06
CA VAL A 131 -6.15 23.23 1.11
C VAL A 131 -5.17 22.81 2.20
N PHE A 132 -4.13 22.04 1.87
CA PHE A 132 -3.11 21.63 2.84
C PHE A 132 -2.38 22.82 3.47
N HIS A 133 -1.96 23.79 2.66
CA HIS A 133 -1.27 24.97 3.15
C HIS A 133 -2.18 25.80 4.07
N GLN A 134 -3.47 25.93 3.73
CA GLN A 134 -4.44 26.59 4.58
C GLN A 134 -4.66 25.86 5.90
N MET A 135 -4.73 24.52 5.88
CA MET A 135 -4.90 23.72 7.09
C MET A 135 -3.74 23.96 8.06
N VAL A 136 -2.48 23.88 7.60
CA VAL A 136 -1.32 24.09 8.49
C VAL A 136 -1.18 25.55 8.93
N ASN A 137 -1.43 26.52 8.04
CA ASN A 137 -1.30 27.95 8.35
C ASN A 137 -2.33 28.44 9.39
N LYS A 138 -3.48 27.76 9.51
CA LYS A 138 -4.53 28.08 10.49
C LYS A 138 -4.16 27.69 11.92
N GLU A 139 -3.21 26.76 12.11
CA GLU A 139 -2.90 26.22 13.42
C GLU A 139 -1.83 27.06 14.14
N PRO A 140 -2.15 27.74 15.27
CA PRO A 140 -1.23 28.65 15.94
C PRO A 140 -0.07 27.94 16.65
N ASN A 141 -0.21 26.64 16.92
CA ASN A 141 0.80 25.81 17.58
C ASN A 141 1.66 25.01 16.59
N LEU A 142 1.51 25.24 15.28
CA LEU A 142 2.21 24.51 14.24
C LEU A 142 3.20 25.42 13.50
N ASP A 143 4.48 25.10 13.61
CA ASP A 143 5.53 25.67 12.78
C ASP A 143 5.77 24.73 11.58
N VAL A 144 5.97 25.29 10.38
CA VAL A 144 6.19 24.52 9.16
C VAL A 144 7.54 24.90 8.55
N LEU A 145 8.37 23.90 8.29
CA LEU A 145 9.68 24.07 7.66
C LEU A 145 9.78 23.23 6.37
N PRO A 146 9.38 23.80 5.23
CA PRO A 146 9.48 23.12 3.95
C PRO A 146 10.88 23.26 3.35
N ALA A 147 11.16 22.42 2.36
CA ALA A 147 12.34 22.49 1.52
C ALA A 147 13.69 22.47 2.25
N VAL A 148 13.82 21.69 3.32
CA VAL A 148 15.14 21.31 3.86
C VAL A 148 15.86 20.35 2.89
N GLN A 149 17.18 20.26 2.96
CA GLN A 149 17.94 19.35 2.10
C GLN A 149 17.90 17.90 2.59
N ALA A 150 17.91 17.71 3.91
CA ALA A 150 17.76 16.40 4.53
C ALA A 150 17.29 16.47 5.98
N VAL A 151 16.74 15.36 6.47
CA VAL A 151 16.33 15.15 7.87
C VAL A 151 16.89 13.80 8.37
N PHE A 152 17.53 13.81 9.54
CA PHE A 152 18.13 12.62 10.16
C PHE A 152 17.55 12.42 11.57
N PRO A 153 17.28 11.18 12.02
CA PRO A 153 16.86 10.96 13.41
C PRO A 153 18.00 11.22 14.39
N LEU A 154 17.64 11.79 15.56
CA LEU A 154 18.46 11.74 16.76
C LEU A 154 17.97 10.59 17.64
N VAL A 155 18.78 9.54 17.83
CA VAL A 155 18.48 8.40 18.69
C VAL A 155 19.48 8.39 19.84
N ASN A 156 18.98 8.40 21.08
CA ASN A 156 19.77 8.54 22.30
C ASN A 156 20.71 9.76 22.23
N GLY A 157 20.23 10.88 21.67
CA GLY A 157 21.01 12.11 21.46
C GLY A 157 22.03 12.06 20.31
N GLN A 158 22.16 10.94 19.61
CA GLN A 158 23.10 10.78 18.49
C GLN A 158 22.38 10.80 17.15
N VAL A 159 22.95 11.53 16.18
CA VAL A 159 22.49 11.46 14.79
C VAL A 159 22.70 10.07 14.24
N LYS A 160 21.65 9.48 13.66
CA LYS A 160 21.75 8.24 12.90
C LYS A 160 21.71 8.55 11.40
N PRO A 161 22.59 7.93 10.59
CA PRO A 161 22.58 8.11 9.15
C PRO A 161 21.32 7.50 8.53
N LEU A 162 20.91 8.04 7.38
CA LEU A 162 19.86 7.45 6.58
C LEU A 162 20.33 6.12 5.96
N VAL A 163 19.40 5.17 5.83
CA VAL A 163 19.68 3.84 5.28
C VAL A 163 18.91 3.69 3.97
N ASN A 164 19.54 3.90 2.81
CA ASN A 164 18.89 3.86 1.49
C ASN A 164 17.59 4.69 1.45
N PRO A 165 17.66 6.02 1.67
CA PRO A 165 16.45 6.82 1.82
C PRO A 165 15.65 6.92 0.53
N GLY A 166 14.33 6.99 0.69
CA GLY A 166 13.36 7.16 -0.38
C GLY A 166 13.35 8.56 -1.00
N GLN A 167 12.15 9.08 -1.30
CA GLN A 167 11.97 10.39 -1.96
C GLN A 167 11.79 11.56 -0.97
N SER A 168 11.50 11.30 0.31
CA SER A 168 10.96 12.32 1.22
C SER A 168 11.95 13.00 2.18
N VAL A 169 13.08 12.35 2.52
CA VAL A 169 14.01 12.82 3.58
C VAL A 169 15.36 13.31 3.08
N ALA A 170 15.67 13.18 1.80
CA ALA A 170 16.89 13.73 1.22
C ALA A 170 16.69 14.05 -0.26
N VAL A 171 17.28 15.16 -0.73
CA VAL A 171 17.20 15.60 -2.13
C VAL A 171 18.58 15.74 -2.78
N GLY A 172 18.63 15.59 -4.10
CA GLY A 172 19.81 15.89 -4.93
C GLY A 172 21.07 15.09 -4.55
N GLN A 173 22.22 15.77 -4.52
CA GLN A 173 23.51 15.15 -4.17
C GLN A 173 23.56 14.63 -2.73
N VAL A 174 22.77 15.20 -1.82
CA VAL A 174 22.69 14.71 -0.43
C VAL A 174 22.08 13.31 -0.42
N ALA A 175 20.97 13.11 -1.15
CA ALA A 175 20.38 11.79 -1.32
C ALA A 175 21.38 10.79 -1.92
N ALA A 176 22.21 11.22 -2.87
CA ALA A 176 23.22 10.38 -3.49
C ALA A 176 24.31 9.87 -2.53
N ARG A 177 24.64 10.63 -1.47
CA ARG A 177 25.63 10.22 -0.45
C ARG A 177 25.15 9.12 0.48
N TYR A 178 23.83 8.92 0.59
CA TYR A 178 23.20 7.92 1.46
C TYR A 178 22.60 6.75 0.67
N GLN A 179 22.96 6.61 -0.62
CA GLN A 179 22.64 5.44 -1.44
C GLN A 179 23.62 4.30 -1.11
N GLY A 180 23.31 3.54 -0.07
CA GLY A 180 24.14 2.46 0.48
C GLY A 180 24.50 2.72 1.94
N ILE A 181 24.95 1.67 2.64
CA ILE A 181 25.57 1.83 3.98
C ILE A 181 26.78 2.76 3.80
N PRO A 182 26.80 3.96 4.42
CA PRO A 182 27.91 4.91 4.27
C PRO A 182 29.26 4.25 4.62
N ASP A 183 30.35 4.59 3.93
CA ASP A 183 31.65 3.91 4.13
C ASP A 183 32.20 4.14 5.55
N ASP A 184 31.90 5.27 6.16
CA ASP A 184 32.14 5.56 7.57
C ASP A 184 31.31 4.67 8.51
N LEU A 185 30.11 4.26 8.09
CA LEU A 185 29.30 3.25 8.79
C LEU A 185 29.80 1.82 8.54
N LYS A 186 30.33 1.49 7.35
CA LYS A 186 31.06 0.23 7.14
C LYS A 186 32.30 0.18 8.01
N GLU A 187 33.03 1.29 8.13
CA GLU A 187 34.18 1.42 9.02
C GLU A 187 33.76 1.31 10.49
N LEU A 188 32.62 1.90 10.89
CA LEU A 188 32.08 1.79 12.26
C LEU A 188 31.62 0.36 12.57
N MET A 189 30.95 -0.30 11.62
CA MET A 189 30.50 -1.69 11.73
C MET A 189 31.70 -2.66 11.75
N GLN A 190 32.73 -2.39 10.96
CA GLN A 190 34.01 -3.14 10.99
C GLN A 190 34.76 -2.89 12.30
N LYS A 191 34.80 -1.66 12.82
CA LYS A 191 35.40 -1.32 14.12
C LYS A 191 34.64 -1.95 15.29
N GLN A 192 33.31 -2.07 15.21
CA GLN A 192 32.47 -2.74 16.20
C GLN A 192 32.55 -4.28 16.12
N GLN A 193 32.78 -4.85 14.94
CA GLN A 193 33.08 -6.28 14.78
C GLN A 193 34.52 -6.63 15.21
N ALA A 194 35.48 -5.72 15.01
CA ALA A 194 36.86 -5.91 15.44
C ALA A 194 37.02 -5.83 16.98
N SER A 195 36.15 -5.10 17.68
CA SER A 195 36.12 -5.03 19.15
C SER A 195 35.40 -6.21 19.81
N SER A 196 34.76 -7.08 19.03
CA SER A 196 34.10 -8.31 19.47
C SER A 196 34.74 -9.52 18.79
N SER A 197 35.97 -9.87 19.19
CA SER A 197 36.58 -11.14 18.76
C SER A 197 35.74 -12.32 19.25
N PRO A 198 35.27 -13.24 18.39
CA PRO A 198 34.94 -14.58 18.81
C PRO A 198 36.20 -15.43 18.80
N ALA A 199 36.41 -16.18 19.87
CA ALA A 199 37.26 -17.35 19.81
C ALA A 199 36.63 -18.35 18.82
N ASN A 200 37.48 -18.85 17.91
CA ASN A 200 37.30 -20.07 17.09
C ASN A 200 36.55 -19.93 15.73
N PRO A 201 37.17 -20.27 14.57
CA PRO A 201 36.60 -20.01 13.23
C PRO A 201 35.59 -21.03 12.68
N ALA A 202 34.93 -21.86 13.51
CA ALA A 202 34.14 -22.99 13.02
C ALA A 202 32.62 -22.78 12.94
N GLU A 203 32.06 -21.64 13.36
CA GLU A 203 30.60 -21.45 13.46
C GLU A 203 30.03 -20.30 12.60
N ALA A 204 30.71 -19.89 11.52
CA ALA A 204 30.25 -18.79 10.66
C ALA A 204 29.32 -19.24 9.52
N LYS A 205 28.18 -19.88 9.84
CA LYS A 205 27.01 -19.93 8.94
C LYS A 205 25.72 -19.87 9.75
N GLY A 206 25.21 -18.64 9.89
CA GLY A 206 23.93 -18.35 10.51
C GLY A 206 24.09 -17.52 11.76
N ASN A 207 23.96 -16.19 11.65
CA ASN A 207 23.39 -15.38 12.71
C ASN A 207 23.06 -13.98 12.17
N ALA A 208 21.76 -13.67 12.15
CA ALA A 208 21.28 -12.31 12.24
C ALA A 208 21.88 -11.70 13.52
N ALA A 209 22.45 -10.50 13.42
CA ALA A 209 23.09 -9.83 14.54
C ALA A 209 22.12 -9.72 15.74
N ALA A 210 22.55 -10.20 16.91
CA ALA A 210 21.83 -10.01 18.15
C ALA A 210 21.71 -8.49 18.45
N PRO A 211 20.54 -8.00 18.89
CA PRO A 211 20.34 -6.58 19.15
C PRO A 211 21.10 -6.13 20.40
N SER A 212 21.66 -4.92 20.34
CA SER A 212 22.19 -4.21 21.51
C SER A 212 21.14 -4.14 22.62
N THR A 213 21.56 -4.39 23.86
CA THR A 213 20.71 -4.39 25.07
C THR A 213 20.21 -3.01 25.50
N GLU A 214 20.65 -1.91 24.87
CA GLU A 214 20.12 -0.57 25.13
C GLU A 214 18.84 -0.30 24.35
N GLN A 215 17.79 0.14 25.06
CA GLN A 215 16.54 0.61 24.47
C GLN A 215 16.82 1.84 23.60
N GLN A 216 16.37 1.82 22.35
CA GLN A 216 16.53 2.95 21.44
C GLN A 216 15.41 3.96 21.70
N VAL A 217 15.76 5.22 21.93
CA VAL A 217 14.81 6.32 22.16
C VAL A 217 15.06 7.43 21.16
N ILE A 218 14.05 7.78 20.36
CA ILE A 218 14.17 8.96 19.50
C ILE A 218 14.00 10.23 20.35
N THR A 219 14.93 11.18 20.18
CA THR A 219 15.01 12.42 20.97
C THR A 219 14.86 13.69 20.12
N GLY A 220 14.69 13.54 18.81
CA GLY A 220 14.58 14.67 17.89
C GLY A 220 15.06 14.36 16.48
N VAL A 221 15.41 15.41 15.73
CA VAL A 221 15.95 15.31 14.37
C VAL A 221 17.08 16.30 14.14
N ARG A 222 18.05 15.94 13.28
CA ARG A 222 19.00 16.86 12.67
C ARG A 222 18.51 17.26 11.29
N LEU A 223 18.48 18.55 11.03
CA LEU A 223 18.10 19.14 9.75
C LEU A 223 19.34 19.61 9.01
N GLN A 224 19.36 19.41 7.69
CA GLN A 224 20.26 20.13 6.79
C GLN A 224 19.45 21.19 6.04
N LEU A 225 19.76 22.47 6.25
CA LEU A 225 19.05 23.59 5.65
C LEU A 225 19.53 23.85 4.21
N LYS A 226 18.79 24.68 3.46
CA LYS A 226 19.10 25.01 2.05
C LYS A 226 20.47 25.64 1.85
N ASP A 227 20.96 26.38 2.83
CA ASP A 227 22.27 27.03 2.82
C ASP A 227 23.41 26.10 3.27
N GLY A 228 23.10 24.81 3.50
CA GLY A 228 24.05 23.79 3.92
C GLY A 228 24.30 23.72 5.42
N ARG A 229 23.80 24.69 6.22
CA ARG A 229 23.92 24.64 7.69
C ARG A 229 23.10 23.49 8.26
N THR A 230 23.56 22.94 9.37
CA THR A 230 22.83 21.92 10.12
C THR A 230 22.22 22.50 11.39
N ARG A 231 21.05 22.00 11.78
CA ARG A 231 20.40 22.35 13.06
C ARG A 231 19.80 21.12 13.72
N ASP A 232 20.09 20.94 15.00
CA ASP A 232 19.49 19.88 15.80
C ASP A 232 18.25 20.43 16.49
N ILE A 233 17.16 19.67 16.38
CA ILE A 233 15.87 19.99 16.95
C ILE A 233 15.50 18.86 17.90
N THR A 234 15.40 19.17 19.19
CA THR A 234 14.96 18.20 20.19
C THR A 234 13.44 18.05 20.13
N ALA A 235 12.95 16.83 20.37
CA ALA A 235 11.53 16.52 20.33
C ALA A 235 11.13 15.59 21.47
N GLY A 236 9.98 15.85 22.08
CA GLY A 236 9.36 14.91 23.01
C GLY A 236 8.88 13.65 22.32
N ARG A 237 8.25 13.79 21.15
CA ARG A 237 7.79 12.70 20.27
C ARG A 237 8.11 13.01 18.82
N VAL A 238 8.37 11.97 18.03
CA VAL A 238 8.57 12.06 16.58
C VAL A 238 7.54 11.21 15.86
N ILE A 239 6.96 11.74 14.79
CA ILE A 239 6.09 11.01 13.87
C ILE A 239 6.80 10.93 12.52
N ASP A 240 7.15 9.72 12.11
CA ASP A 240 7.64 9.44 10.77
C ASP A 240 6.44 9.30 9.83
N ALA A 241 6.22 10.33 9.02
CA ALA A 241 5.24 10.37 7.95
C ALA A 241 5.95 10.49 6.58
N THR A 242 7.20 10.02 6.50
CA THR A 242 7.91 9.89 5.24
C THR A 242 7.29 8.76 4.43
N GLN A 243 7.29 8.90 3.10
CA GLN A 243 6.67 7.89 2.23
C GLN A 243 7.24 6.48 2.46
N ASP A 244 8.52 6.38 2.84
CA ASP A 244 9.29 5.12 2.87
C ASP A 244 9.70 4.69 4.30
N GLY A 245 9.19 5.34 5.35
CA GLY A 245 9.54 5.05 6.74
C GLY A 245 11.03 5.27 7.04
N ASP A 246 11.62 6.30 6.42
CA ASP A 246 13.07 6.49 6.39
C ASP A 246 13.66 6.87 7.76
N ILE A 247 12.90 7.57 8.61
CA ILE A 247 13.32 7.92 9.97
C ILE A 247 13.29 6.66 10.84
N ALA A 248 12.25 5.84 10.72
CA ALA A 248 12.14 4.57 11.43
C ALA A 248 13.24 3.59 11.02
N ALA A 249 13.51 3.44 9.72
CA ALA A 249 14.58 2.59 9.22
C ALA A 249 15.96 3.05 9.72
N ALA A 250 16.25 4.35 9.64
CA ALA A 250 17.49 4.94 10.15
C ALA A 250 17.63 4.83 11.69
N ALA A 251 16.50 4.84 12.42
CA ALA A 251 16.48 4.65 13.87
C ALA A 251 16.71 3.19 14.29
N GLY A 252 16.66 2.23 13.37
CA GLY A 252 16.88 0.79 13.64
C GLY A 252 15.61 -0.02 13.83
N VAL A 253 14.44 0.51 13.45
CA VAL A 253 13.19 -0.26 13.45
C VAL A 253 13.26 -1.33 12.35
N PRO A 254 12.95 -2.61 12.64
CA PRO A 254 12.88 -3.66 11.64
C PRO A 254 11.76 -3.40 10.62
N PHE A 255 11.90 -3.91 9.42
CA PHE A 255 10.91 -3.78 8.37
C PHE A 255 11.03 -4.92 7.38
N THR A 256 9.94 -5.15 6.64
CA THR A 256 9.95 -5.96 5.43
C THR A 256 9.98 -5.09 4.18
N TYR A 257 10.59 -5.54 3.09
CA TYR A 257 10.67 -4.83 1.82
C TYR A 257 9.86 -5.49 0.69
N GLY A 258 9.08 -4.69 -0.05
CA GLY A 258 8.32 -5.15 -1.20
C GLY A 258 7.29 -6.20 -0.79
N GLN A 259 7.46 -7.44 -1.27
CA GLN A 259 6.58 -8.58 -1.01
C GLN A 259 7.33 -9.73 -0.30
N GLU A 260 8.38 -9.41 0.46
CA GLU A 260 9.23 -10.42 1.10
C GLU A 260 8.53 -11.23 2.19
N ASP A 261 7.55 -10.63 2.88
CA ASP A 261 6.81 -11.20 4.02
C ASP A 261 6.05 -12.48 3.67
N TYR A 262 5.66 -12.64 2.40
CA TYR A 262 5.04 -13.86 1.89
C TYR A 262 5.88 -14.56 0.81
N GLY A 263 7.19 -14.33 0.81
CA GLY A 263 8.18 -15.09 0.03
C GLY A 263 8.42 -14.60 -1.41
N ARG A 264 7.98 -13.38 -1.75
CA ARG A 264 8.14 -12.77 -3.09
C ARG A 264 9.00 -11.50 -3.09
N GLY A 265 10.05 -11.46 -2.26
CA GLY A 265 10.95 -10.30 -2.12
C GLY A 265 11.70 -9.90 -3.41
N ASP A 266 11.72 -10.78 -4.43
CA ASP A 266 12.26 -10.48 -5.76
C ASP A 266 11.29 -9.69 -6.65
N LYS A 267 10.07 -9.43 -6.18
CA LYS A 267 9.02 -8.74 -6.93
C LYS A 267 8.75 -7.37 -6.34
N LEU A 268 8.71 -6.37 -7.21
CA LEU A 268 8.42 -4.99 -6.88
C LEU A 268 7.25 -4.52 -7.75
N MET A 269 6.28 -3.83 -7.16
CA MET A 269 5.22 -3.17 -7.92
C MET A 269 5.82 -2.13 -8.85
N ALA A 270 5.24 -2.00 -10.05
CA ALA A 270 5.66 -0.99 -11.01
C ALA A 270 5.54 0.42 -10.42
N VAL A 271 6.57 1.23 -10.62
CA VAL A 271 6.51 2.66 -10.38
C VAL A 271 5.79 3.33 -11.55
N THR A 272 5.26 4.53 -11.35
CA THR A 272 4.58 5.30 -12.41
C THR A 272 5.16 6.70 -12.51
N LEU A 273 5.41 7.16 -13.74
CA LEU A 273 5.61 8.58 -14.02
C LEU A 273 4.28 9.16 -14.54
N VAL A 274 3.63 10.00 -13.73
CA VAL A 274 2.48 10.78 -14.19
C VAL A 274 2.97 11.87 -15.13
N PHE A 275 2.26 12.07 -16.25
CA PHE A 275 2.59 13.09 -17.23
C PHE A 275 1.39 14.01 -17.51
N LYS A 276 1.69 15.25 -17.89
CA LYS A 276 0.71 16.30 -18.14
C LYS A 276 0.53 16.48 -19.64
N LEU A 277 -0.72 16.48 -20.09
CA LEU A 277 -1.08 16.86 -21.46
C LEU A 277 -1.89 18.15 -21.45
N ASP A 278 -1.67 18.98 -22.45
CA ASP A 278 -2.42 20.20 -22.72
C ASP A 278 -2.95 20.16 -24.15
N GLY A 279 -3.81 21.10 -24.55
CA GLY A 279 -4.53 21.09 -25.83
C GLY A 279 -5.84 20.30 -25.81
N ILE A 280 -6.44 20.08 -24.63
CA ILE A 280 -7.72 19.39 -24.47
C ILE A 280 -8.83 20.42 -24.18
N SER A 281 -9.58 20.81 -25.21
CA SER A 281 -10.70 21.73 -25.05
C SER A 281 -11.84 21.14 -24.23
N LYS A 282 -12.78 21.97 -23.78
CA LYS A 282 -14.01 21.48 -23.13
C LYS A 282 -14.86 20.61 -24.05
N ALA A 283 -14.88 20.93 -25.34
CA ALA A 283 -15.58 20.11 -26.34
C ALA A 283 -14.93 18.73 -26.49
N ASP A 284 -13.60 18.67 -26.48
CA ASP A 284 -12.84 17.42 -26.47
C ASP A 284 -13.13 16.60 -25.21
N TRP A 285 -13.21 17.26 -24.05
CA TRP A 285 -13.56 16.62 -22.79
C TRP A 285 -14.98 16.04 -22.80
N LEU A 286 -15.97 16.81 -23.26
CA LEU A 286 -17.35 16.31 -23.41
C LEU A 286 -17.44 15.13 -24.38
N LYS A 287 -16.65 15.15 -25.47
CA LYS A 287 -16.56 14.02 -26.40
C LYS A 287 -16.05 12.76 -25.70
N MET A 288 -14.99 12.87 -24.90
CA MET A 288 -14.52 11.76 -24.06
C MET A 288 -15.59 11.26 -23.10
N MET A 289 -16.26 12.18 -22.39
CA MET A 289 -17.33 11.83 -21.46
C MET A 289 -18.46 11.04 -22.14
N LEU A 290 -18.91 11.49 -23.32
CA LEU A 290 -19.95 10.82 -24.08
C LEU A 290 -19.50 9.40 -24.46
N VAL A 291 -18.29 9.25 -25.00
CA VAL A 291 -17.76 7.94 -25.44
C VAL A 291 -17.63 6.98 -24.26
N LEU A 292 -17.04 7.40 -23.15
CA LEU A 292 -16.79 6.53 -22.01
C LEU A 292 -18.08 6.15 -21.27
N ASN A 293 -19.00 7.10 -21.07
CA ASN A 293 -20.25 6.84 -20.35
C ASN A 293 -21.30 6.08 -21.19
N THR A 294 -21.12 5.99 -22.51
CA THR A 294 -21.94 5.14 -23.39
C THR A 294 -21.25 3.83 -23.76
N SER A 295 -19.99 3.64 -23.35
CA SER A 295 -19.22 2.43 -23.57
C SER A 295 -19.82 1.25 -22.80
N LYS A 296 -19.68 0.04 -23.36
CA LYS A 296 -19.95 -1.23 -22.67
C LYS A 296 -18.72 -1.79 -21.95
N GLU A 297 -17.60 -1.07 -21.96
CA GLU A 297 -16.38 -1.47 -21.26
C GLU A 297 -16.63 -1.51 -19.75
N ALA A 298 -16.33 -2.65 -19.13
CA ALA A 298 -16.40 -2.79 -17.68
C ALA A 298 -15.37 -1.86 -17.02
N HIS A 299 -15.77 -1.19 -15.94
CA HIS A 299 -14.91 -0.29 -15.16
C HIS A 299 -14.36 0.94 -15.93
N SER A 300 -15.05 1.41 -16.97
CA SER A 300 -14.78 2.72 -17.59
C SER A 300 -15.83 3.77 -17.20
N GLY A 301 -15.46 5.04 -17.26
CA GLY A 301 -16.41 6.14 -17.07
C GLY A 301 -15.72 7.50 -17.08
N ALA A 302 -16.52 8.56 -17.05
CA ALA A 302 -16.01 9.91 -16.96
C ALA A 302 -17.01 10.89 -16.35
N ASN A 303 -16.50 11.93 -15.73
CA ASN A 303 -17.23 13.09 -15.24
C ASN A 303 -16.48 14.37 -15.62
N PHE A 304 -16.85 15.51 -15.06
CA PHE A 304 -16.24 16.80 -15.42
C PHE A 304 -14.77 16.95 -14.99
N VAL A 305 -14.28 16.11 -14.07
CA VAL A 305 -12.92 16.21 -13.50
C VAL A 305 -12.08 14.95 -13.70
N SER A 306 -12.68 13.83 -14.12
CA SER A 306 -12.01 12.54 -14.27
C SER A 306 -12.52 11.76 -15.48
N ALA A 307 -11.63 11.01 -16.12
CA ALA A 307 -11.96 10.00 -17.11
C ALA A 307 -11.06 8.78 -16.89
N TRP A 308 -11.64 7.58 -16.83
CA TRP A 308 -10.91 6.35 -16.56
C TRP A 308 -11.38 5.19 -17.44
N GLY A 309 -10.52 4.20 -17.63
CA GLY A 309 -10.79 3.03 -18.47
C GLY A 309 -9.76 2.92 -19.60
N PHE A 310 -10.20 2.79 -20.85
CA PHE A 310 -9.33 2.67 -22.03
C PHE A 310 -8.46 1.40 -22.01
N GLY A 311 -8.82 0.39 -21.24
CA GLY A 311 -8.00 -0.82 -21.08
C GLY A 311 -7.78 -1.55 -22.42
N PRO A 312 -8.83 -1.86 -23.19
CA PRO A 312 -8.70 -2.50 -24.52
C PRO A 312 -7.88 -1.67 -25.49
N LEU A 313 -8.02 -0.34 -25.47
CA LEU A 313 -7.27 0.57 -26.33
C LEU A 313 -5.79 0.54 -25.97
N MET A 314 -5.45 0.67 -24.68
CA MET A 314 -4.05 0.72 -24.24
C MET A 314 -3.33 -0.63 -24.41
N LYS A 315 -4.05 -1.77 -24.50
CA LYS A 315 -3.44 -3.05 -24.91
C LYS A 315 -2.88 -3.03 -26.32
N GLY A 316 -3.35 -2.13 -27.19
CA GLY A 316 -2.85 -1.95 -28.54
C GLY A 316 -1.53 -1.16 -28.61
N TYR A 317 -1.17 -0.44 -27.54
CA TYR A 317 0.11 0.26 -27.48
C TYR A 317 1.27 -0.71 -27.25
N LYS A 318 2.31 -0.60 -28.09
CA LYS A 318 3.53 -1.39 -27.97
C LYS A 318 4.65 -0.50 -27.47
N PRO A 319 5.18 -0.74 -26.26
CA PRO A 319 6.28 0.05 -25.72
C PRO A 319 7.58 -0.21 -26.49
N SER A 320 8.49 0.78 -26.52
CA SER A 320 9.80 0.65 -27.18
C SER A 320 10.75 -0.33 -26.46
N VAL A 321 10.56 -0.52 -25.16
CA VAL A 321 11.39 -1.40 -24.31
C VAL A 321 10.52 -2.28 -23.39
N PRO A 322 10.97 -3.49 -23.03
CA PRO A 322 10.16 -4.45 -22.26
C PRO A 322 9.89 -4.02 -20.80
N GLN A 323 10.63 -3.03 -20.28
CA GLN A 323 10.45 -2.52 -18.92
C GLN A 323 9.26 -1.55 -18.79
N LEU A 324 8.60 -1.21 -19.88
CA LEU A 324 7.47 -0.28 -19.88
C LEU A 324 6.17 -1.00 -20.23
N ALA A 325 5.06 -0.52 -19.68
CA ALA A 325 3.73 -0.85 -20.15
C ALA A 325 2.77 0.31 -19.89
N MET A 326 1.68 0.33 -20.66
CA MET A 326 0.54 1.20 -20.39
C MET A 326 -0.59 0.36 -19.79
N ARG A 327 -1.08 0.77 -18.62
CA ARG A 327 -2.38 0.33 -18.13
C ARG A 327 -3.50 1.18 -18.73
N GLY A 328 -4.75 0.84 -18.42
CA GLY A 328 -5.89 1.72 -18.70
C GLY A 328 -5.64 3.12 -18.15
N LEU A 329 -6.06 4.15 -18.89
CA LEU A 329 -5.82 5.52 -18.51
C LEU A 329 -6.65 5.88 -17.27
N ASN A 330 -6.02 6.59 -16.36
CA ASN A 330 -6.68 7.41 -15.37
C ASN A 330 -6.27 8.86 -15.67
N VAL A 331 -7.25 9.68 -16.03
CA VAL A 331 -7.10 11.03 -16.55
C VAL A 331 -7.80 11.99 -15.62
N GLY A 332 -7.06 12.87 -14.95
CA GLY A 332 -7.66 13.89 -14.09
C GLY A 332 -7.51 15.30 -14.67
N ARG A 333 -8.62 15.97 -14.94
CA ARG A 333 -8.67 17.32 -15.52
C ARG A 333 -8.29 18.38 -14.47
N GLN A 334 -7.42 19.30 -14.86
CA GLN A 334 -6.97 20.42 -14.04
C GLN A 334 -7.78 21.69 -14.35
N LYS A 335 -7.75 22.69 -13.46
CA LYS A 335 -8.50 23.95 -13.60
C LYS A 335 -7.99 24.83 -14.73
N ASP A 336 -6.72 24.66 -15.13
CA ASP A 336 -6.11 25.32 -16.28
C ASP A 336 -6.51 24.66 -17.62
N GLY A 337 -7.34 23.61 -17.61
CA GLY A 337 -7.82 22.90 -18.78
C GLY A 337 -6.93 21.73 -19.23
N SER A 338 -5.72 21.61 -18.67
CA SER A 338 -4.83 20.48 -18.90
C SER A 338 -5.32 19.20 -18.21
N VAL A 339 -4.65 18.08 -18.47
CA VAL A 339 -4.95 16.79 -17.84
C VAL A 339 -3.68 16.12 -17.33
N LEU A 340 -3.81 15.40 -16.21
CA LEU A 340 -2.78 14.52 -15.66
C LEU A 340 -3.11 13.08 -15.99
N ILE A 341 -2.13 12.33 -16.51
CA ILE A 341 -2.30 10.94 -16.95
C ILE A 341 -1.49 10.00 -16.06
N ASN A 342 -2.18 9.16 -15.30
CA ASN A 342 -1.58 8.11 -14.47
C ASN A 342 -1.75 6.73 -15.12
N ALA A 343 -0.85 6.37 -16.03
CA ALA A 343 -0.96 5.11 -16.79
C ALA A 343 0.36 4.43 -17.18
N LEU A 344 1.48 5.16 -17.17
CA LEU A 344 2.78 4.63 -17.58
C LEU A 344 3.44 3.85 -16.44
N GLN A 345 3.53 2.54 -16.60
CA GLN A 345 4.18 1.63 -15.66
C GLN A 345 5.62 1.37 -16.06
N ILE A 346 6.54 1.45 -15.09
CA ILE A 346 7.96 1.12 -15.25
C ILE A 346 8.31 -0.01 -14.27
N PHE A 347 8.77 -1.15 -14.80
CA PHE A 347 9.05 -2.37 -14.05
C PHE A 347 10.52 -2.49 -13.63
N GLY A 348 10.77 -3.29 -12.58
CA GLY A 348 12.13 -3.60 -12.12
C GLY A 348 12.87 -2.37 -11.57
N ILE A 349 12.15 -1.52 -10.85
CA ILE A 349 12.66 -0.30 -10.23
C ILE A 349 12.59 -0.46 -8.71
N ASP A 350 13.74 -0.37 -8.05
CA ASP A 350 13.81 -0.24 -6.60
C ASP A 350 13.55 1.23 -6.21
N GLY A 351 12.44 1.47 -5.50
CA GLY A 351 12.00 2.80 -5.10
C GLY A 351 12.95 3.51 -4.12
N LEU A 352 13.76 2.76 -3.37
CA LEU A 352 14.73 3.33 -2.43
C LEU A 352 16.05 3.70 -3.10
N LYS A 353 16.35 3.10 -4.26
CA LYS A 353 17.60 3.34 -4.99
C LYS A 353 17.46 4.50 -5.96
N LEU A 354 18.14 5.61 -5.69
CA LEU A 354 18.01 6.83 -6.50
C LEU A 354 18.51 6.64 -7.95
N SER A 355 19.53 5.82 -8.19
CA SER A 355 19.93 5.48 -9.59
C SER A 355 18.80 4.79 -10.37
N ASP A 356 18.02 3.93 -9.71
CA ASP A 356 16.92 3.21 -10.34
C ASP A 356 15.73 4.14 -10.62
N ARG A 357 15.44 5.06 -9.69
CA ARG A 357 14.47 6.15 -9.90
C ARG A 357 14.86 7.06 -11.07
N GLN A 358 16.14 7.45 -11.17
CA GLN A 358 16.63 8.27 -12.30
C GLN A 358 16.47 7.54 -13.64
N ARG A 359 16.94 6.29 -13.71
CA ARG A 359 16.75 5.42 -14.88
C ARG A 359 15.27 5.28 -15.27
N ALA A 360 14.38 5.09 -14.31
CA ALA A 360 12.95 4.99 -14.57
C ALA A 360 12.36 6.27 -15.19
N ARG A 361 12.78 7.45 -14.70
CA ARG A 361 12.36 8.73 -15.27
C ARG A 361 12.88 8.93 -16.68
N GLU A 362 14.15 8.62 -16.93
CA GLU A 362 14.76 8.72 -18.26
C GLU A 362 14.05 7.83 -19.28
N LEU A 363 13.84 6.55 -18.94
CA LEU A 363 13.11 5.60 -19.79
C LEU A 363 11.69 6.08 -20.08
N ALA A 364 10.97 6.53 -19.05
CA ALA A 364 9.61 7.03 -19.21
C ALA A 364 9.58 8.28 -20.11
N GLN A 365 10.47 9.25 -19.90
CA GLN A 365 10.53 10.49 -20.67
C GLN A 365 10.87 10.25 -22.14
N GLN A 366 11.76 9.30 -22.43
CA GLN A 366 12.06 8.88 -23.81
C GLN A 366 10.85 8.26 -24.51
N GLU A 367 9.99 7.58 -23.76
CA GLU A 367 8.79 6.91 -24.30
C GLU A 367 7.61 7.86 -24.52
N LEU A 368 7.51 8.95 -23.75
CA LEU A 368 6.36 9.86 -23.77
C LEU A 368 5.98 10.40 -25.17
N PRO A 369 6.90 10.79 -26.06
CA PRO A 369 6.53 11.21 -27.41
C PRO A 369 5.79 10.12 -28.21
N HIS A 370 6.18 8.85 -28.06
CA HIS A 370 5.52 7.71 -28.70
C HIS A 370 4.13 7.48 -28.11
N ILE A 371 4.00 7.55 -26.78
CA ILE A 371 2.72 7.46 -26.08
C ILE A 371 1.79 8.57 -26.54
N VAL A 372 2.25 9.82 -26.55
CA VAL A 372 1.44 10.99 -26.95
C VAL A 372 0.98 10.85 -28.39
N ASN A 373 1.84 10.44 -29.32
CA ASN A 373 1.43 10.19 -30.71
C ASN A 373 0.36 9.10 -30.82
N TYR A 374 0.52 8.00 -30.06
CA TYR A 374 -0.49 6.95 -30.01
C TYR A 374 -1.82 7.44 -29.44
N LEU A 375 -1.77 8.22 -28.35
CA LEU A 375 -2.95 8.80 -27.72
C LEU A 375 -3.69 9.76 -28.66
N LYS A 376 -2.99 10.65 -29.37
CA LYS A 376 -3.60 11.55 -30.37
C LYS A 376 -4.33 10.80 -31.48
N ALA A 377 -3.74 9.69 -31.94
CA ALA A 377 -4.29 8.88 -33.01
C ALA A 377 -5.50 8.02 -32.58
N ASN A 378 -5.55 7.58 -31.31
CA ASN A 378 -6.49 6.54 -30.88
C ASN A 378 -7.51 7.01 -29.84
N VAL A 379 -7.21 8.01 -29.00
CA VAL A 379 -8.10 8.45 -27.93
C VAL A 379 -8.96 9.63 -28.40
N PRO A 380 -10.30 9.48 -28.43
CA PRO A 380 -11.20 10.59 -28.75
C PRO A 380 -10.95 11.78 -27.82
N GLY A 381 -10.90 13.00 -28.36
CA GLY A 381 -10.65 14.23 -27.58
C GLY A 381 -9.17 14.55 -27.37
N PHE A 382 -8.25 13.63 -27.66
CA PHE A 382 -6.81 13.89 -27.53
C PHE A 382 -6.13 14.30 -28.84
N GLN A 383 -6.89 14.56 -29.91
CA GLN A 383 -6.33 14.85 -31.25
C GLN A 383 -5.34 16.03 -31.25
N ASN A 384 -5.64 17.07 -30.45
CA ASN A 384 -4.82 18.28 -30.31
C ASN A 384 -3.87 18.24 -29.11
N ALA A 385 -3.84 17.12 -28.37
CA ALA A 385 -3.05 17.02 -27.16
C ALA A 385 -1.55 17.11 -27.45
N TYR A 386 -0.80 17.74 -26.55
CA TYR A 386 0.66 17.79 -26.57
C TYR A 386 1.23 17.64 -25.15
N LEU A 387 2.47 17.15 -25.06
CA LEU A 387 3.14 16.96 -23.78
C LEU A 387 3.47 18.32 -23.15
N ALA A 388 2.96 18.56 -21.94
CA ALA A 388 3.16 19.81 -21.20
C ALA A 388 4.06 19.63 -19.96
N GLY A 389 4.36 18.40 -19.55
CA GLY A 389 5.30 18.15 -18.46
C GLY A 389 5.23 16.75 -17.88
N THR A 390 6.05 16.49 -16.87
CA THR A 390 6.08 15.25 -16.09
C THR A 390 6.13 15.57 -14.61
N ALA A 391 5.57 14.69 -13.78
CA ALA A 391 5.54 14.87 -12.34
C ALA A 391 6.97 15.02 -11.76
N PRO A 392 7.19 15.92 -10.80
CA PRO A 392 8.47 16.06 -10.10
C PRO A 392 9.01 14.76 -9.49
N GLU A 393 8.13 13.93 -8.94
CA GLU A 393 8.45 12.64 -8.31
C GLU A 393 7.87 11.46 -9.07
N LEU A 394 8.47 10.28 -8.88
CA LEU A 394 7.85 9.03 -9.31
C LEU A 394 6.78 8.62 -8.29
N TYR A 395 5.66 8.11 -8.78
CA TYR A 395 4.73 7.39 -7.94
C TYR A 395 5.29 5.99 -7.65
N VAL A 396 5.92 5.87 -6.48
CA VAL A 396 6.35 4.61 -5.87
C VAL A 396 5.25 4.14 -4.92
N ARG A 397 4.73 2.92 -5.15
CA ARG A 397 3.57 2.39 -4.41
C ARG A 397 3.93 1.67 -3.13
N GLU A 398 5.06 0.97 -3.14
CA GLU A 398 5.43 0.01 -2.12
C GLU A 398 6.95 -0.03 -1.98
N THR A 399 7.43 -0.01 -0.75
CA THR A 399 8.84 -0.15 -0.38
C THR A 399 8.93 -0.87 0.97
N ARG A 400 9.09 -0.14 2.09
CA ARG A 400 9.19 -0.71 3.43
C ARG A 400 7.82 -0.85 4.09
N HIS A 401 7.66 -1.94 4.83
CA HIS A 401 6.56 -2.13 5.78
C HIS A 401 7.17 -2.30 7.17
N ILE A 402 7.08 -1.25 7.99
CA ILE A 402 7.73 -1.20 9.30
C ILE A 402 7.12 -2.24 10.26
N GLU A 403 7.95 -2.91 11.06
CA GLU A 403 7.46 -3.79 12.12
C GLU A 403 6.97 -3.00 13.33
N GLY A 404 5.65 -2.92 13.47
CA GLY A 404 4.97 -2.41 14.65
C GLY A 404 4.69 -3.47 15.72
N LEU A 405 4.03 -3.06 16.80
CA LEU A 405 3.52 -3.96 17.85
C LEU A 405 2.43 -4.92 17.34
N TYR A 406 1.80 -4.59 16.20
CA TYR A 406 0.89 -5.45 15.46
C TYR A 406 1.11 -5.27 13.96
N ARG A 407 1.13 -6.35 13.19
CA ARG A 407 1.13 -6.32 11.71
C ARG A 407 -0.26 -6.66 11.22
N LEU A 408 -0.88 -5.74 10.48
CA LEU A 408 -2.18 -6.00 9.88
C LEU A 408 -2.04 -7.12 8.85
N THR A 409 -2.92 -8.12 8.89
CA THR A 409 -2.88 -9.29 8.01
C THR A 409 -3.94 -9.24 6.92
N VAL A 410 -3.77 -10.04 5.86
CA VAL A 410 -4.77 -10.19 4.78
C VAL A 410 -6.13 -10.64 5.32
N ASP A 411 -6.13 -11.49 6.35
CA ASP A 411 -7.34 -11.99 6.98
C ASP A 411 -8.02 -10.92 7.83
N ASP A 412 -7.27 -10.08 8.56
CA ASP A 412 -7.87 -8.96 9.30
C ASP A 412 -8.70 -8.05 8.38
N VAL A 413 -8.17 -7.77 7.19
CA VAL A 413 -8.86 -6.97 6.16
C VAL A 413 -10.08 -7.71 5.64
N LEU A 414 -9.91 -8.94 5.15
CA LEU A 414 -10.99 -9.66 4.46
C LEU A 414 -12.08 -10.20 5.40
N GLU A 415 -11.76 -10.44 6.67
CA GLU A 415 -12.73 -10.80 7.72
C GLU A 415 -13.50 -9.59 8.27
N ASN A 416 -13.19 -8.37 7.80
CA ASN A 416 -13.80 -7.13 8.31
C ASN A 416 -13.52 -6.91 9.81
N ARG A 417 -12.32 -7.26 10.26
CA ARG A 417 -12.00 -7.32 11.69
C ARG A 417 -12.04 -5.93 12.33
N ASP A 418 -12.61 -5.89 13.53
CA ASP A 418 -12.55 -4.74 14.43
C ASP A 418 -11.52 -4.99 15.56
N PHE A 419 -11.00 -3.92 16.16
CA PHE A 419 -10.00 -3.98 17.23
C PHE A 419 -10.39 -3.09 18.42
N PRO A 420 -10.17 -3.53 19.67
CA PRO A 420 -10.40 -2.69 20.85
C PRO A 420 -9.58 -1.39 20.83
N ASP A 421 -8.38 -1.44 20.23
CA ASP A 421 -7.47 -0.32 20.05
C ASP A 421 -7.58 0.36 18.68
N ARG A 422 -8.73 0.27 17.99
CA ARG A 422 -8.94 0.92 16.69
C ARG A 422 -8.69 2.44 16.73
N ILE A 423 -8.09 2.93 15.66
CA ILE A 423 -7.81 4.36 15.44
C ILE A 423 -8.26 4.88 14.07
N ALA A 424 -8.54 3.96 13.13
CA ALA A 424 -9.02 4.29 11.78
C ALA A 424 -9.75 3.08 11.19
N PHE A 425 -10.40 3.29 10.04
CA PHE A 425 -11.04 2.23 9.27
C PHE A 425 -10.65 2.29 7.80
N GLY A 426 -10.67 1.15 7.12
CA GLY A 426 -10.51 1.02 5.67
C GLY A 426 -11.61 0.13 5.07
N SER A 427 -11.88 0.27 3.78
CA SER A 427 -12.80 -0.58 3.00
C SER A 427 -12.38 -0.73 1.53
N TYR A 428 -11.23 -0.19 1.13
CA TYR A 428 -10.71 -0.35 -0.22
C TYR A 428 -10.36 -1.82 -0.51
N PRO A 429 -10.59 -2.34 -1.73
CA PRO A 429 -10.16 -3.69 -2.09
C PRO A 429 -8.66 -3.91 -1.93
N ILE A 430 -8.23 -5.14 -1.68
CA ILE A 430 -6.81 -5.50 -1.66
C ILE A 430 -6.32 -5.56 -3.11
N ASP A 431 -5.86 -4.43 -3.62
CA ASP A 431 -5.38 -4.26 -4.99
C ASP A 431 -3.84 -4.34 -5.07
N ILE A 432 -3.36 -5.47 -5.59
CA ILE A 432 -1.95 -5.74 -5.84
C ILE A 432 -1.64 -5.34 -7.27
N GLN A 433 -0.75 -4.37 -7.45
CA GLN A 433 -0.44 -3.84 -8.79
C GLN A 433 0.57 -4.72 -9.54
N ALA A 434 0.68 -4.45 -10.85
CA ALA A 434 1.58 -5.18 -11.74
C ALA A 434 3.04 -5.14 -11.26
N THR A 435 3.71 -6.29 -11.29
CA THR A 435 5.14 -6.45 -10.92
C THR A 435 6.03 -6.71 -12.13
N ASP A 436 5.43 -7.10 -13.25
CA ASP A 436 6.08 -7.33 -14.54
C ASP A 436 5.03 -7.19 -15.67
N PRO A 437 5.45 -7.10 -16.95
CA PRO A 437 4.52 -6.91 -18.07
C PRO A 437 3.46 -8.03 -18.25
N ASN A 438 3.72 -9.24 -17.73
CA ASN A 438 2.81 -10.38 -17.88
C ASN A 438 1.82 -10.50 -16.71
N PHE A 439 2.19 -9.99 -15.52
CA PHE A 439 1.31 -9.90 -14.37
C PHE A 439 0.66 -8.52 -14.27
N ARG A 440 -0.62 -8.40 -14.60
CA ARG A 440 -1.36 -7.12 -14.63
C ARG A 440 -1.85 -6.62 -13.27
N GLY A 441 -1.47 -7.29 -12.19
CA GLY A 441 -2.06 -7.08 -10.87
C GLY A 441 -3.25 -8.00 -10.60
N ASN A 442 -3.71 -8.00 -9.36
CA ASN A 442 -4.81 -8.86 -8.91
C ASN A 442 -5.53 -8.25 -7.69
N VAL A 443 -6.83 -8.45 -7.62
CA VAL A 443 -7.63 -8.11 -6.43
C VAL A 443 -7.81 -9.37 -5.59
N ILE A 444 -7.12 -9.44 -4.45
CA ILE A 444 -7.16 -10.61 -3.57
C ILE A 444 -8.56 -10.78 -2.97
N GLY A 445 -9.18 -9.67 -2.58
CA GLY A 445 -10.56 -9.60 -2.13
C GLY A 445 -10.98 -8.16 -1.82
N ALA A 446 -12.26 -7.94 -1.61
CA ALA A 446 -12.86 -6.65 -1.30
C ALA A 446 -13.55 -6.70 0.08
N PRO A 447 -13.03 -6.01 1.10
CA PRO A 447 -13.68 -5.94 2.41
C PRO A 447 -14.93 -5.04 2.33
N THR A 448 -15.87 -5.23 3.25
CA THR A 448 -16.92 -4.24 3.54
C THR A 448 -16.36 -3.10 4.40
N GLY A 449 -15.52 -3.43 5.37
CA GLY A 449 -14.82 -2.47 6.21
C GLY A 449 -14.06 -3.14 7.34
N TYR A 450 -12.86 -2.67 7.67
CA TYR A 450 -12.00 -3.22 8.72
C TYR A 450 -11.35 -2.09 9.51
N ALA A 451 -10.90 -2.37 10.73
CA ALA A 451 -10.24 -1.41 11.60
C ALA A 451 -8.71 -1.48 11.50
N ILE A 452 -8.05 -0.34 11.69
CA ILE A 452 -6.61 -0.24 11.92
C ILE A 452 -6.38 -0.09 13.44
N PRO A 453 -5.70 -1.03 14.11
CA PRO A 453 -5.37 -0.91 15.53
C PRO A 453 -4.22 0.08 15.75
N PHE A 454 -4.21 0.76 16.90
CA PHE A 454 -3.14 1.70 17.29
C PHE A 454 -1.76 1.05 17.23
N ARG A 455 -1.66 -0.24 17.60
CA ARG A 455 -0.43 -1.02 17.52
C ARG A 455 0.20 -1.11 16.13
N CYS A 456 -0.53 -0.83 15.04
CA CYS A 456 0.02 -0.76 13.68
C CYS A 456 0.91 0.46 13.44
N ILE A 457 0.76 1.53 14.22
CA ILE A 457 1.58 2.74 14.07
C ILE A 457 2.65 2.89 15.16
N VAL A 458 2.71 1.94 16.10
CA VAL A 458 3.71 1.90 17.18
C VAL A 458 4.85 0.96 16.78
N PRO A 459 6.02 1.46 16.35
CA PRO A 459 7.15 0.64 15.92
C PRO A 459 7.71 -0.19 17.08
N ARG A 460 8.31 -1.35 16.76
CA ARG A 460 9.10 -2.11 17.73
C ARG A 460 10.47 -1.44 17.95
N ARG A 461 11.10 -1.74 19.09
CA ARG A 461 12.50 -1.38 19.46
C ARG A 461 12.79 0.10 19.71
N VAL A 462 12.09 1.03 19.08
CA VAL A 462 12.33 2.48 19.22
C VAL A 462 11.17 3.16 19.95
N GLU A 463 11.46 3.75 21.10
CA GLU A 463 10.51 4.56 21.87
C GLU A 463 10.36 5.98 21.30
N ASN A 464 9.24 6.64 21.66
CA ASN A 464 8.88 8.01 21.26
C ASN A 464 8.69 8.24 19.76
N LEU A 465 8.67 7.18 18.96
CA LEU A 465 8.42 7.20 17.51
C LEU A 465 7.04 6.64 17.18
N LEU A 466 6.34 7.24 16.24
CA LEU A 466 5.21 6.62 15.52
C LEU A 466 5.51 6.61 14.02
N VAL A 467 4.97 5.64 13.29
CA VAL A 467 5.07 5.55 11.82
C VAL A 467 3.68 5.48 11.22
N VAL A 468 3.40 6.35 10.25
CA VAL A 468 2.08 6.46 9.59
C VAL A 468 2.20 6.38 8.08
N GLY A 469 1.05 6.37 7.39
CA GLY A 469 1.02 6.32 5.93
C GLY A 469 1.34 4.94 5.38
N ARG A 470 1.82 4.89 4.14
CA ARG A 470 2.06 3.62 3.42
C ARG A 470 3.16 2.75 4.03
N ALA A 471 4.05 3.31 4.84
CA ALA A 471 5.12 2.57 5.50
C ALA A 471 4.74 1.96 6.86
N ALA A 472 3.53 2.22 7.37
CA ALA A 472 3.06 1.68 8.64
C ALA A 472 2.99 0.14 8.66
N SER A 473 2.72 -0.45 9.82
CA SER A 473 2.85 -1.89 10.07
C SER A 473 1.73 -2.74 9.47
N PHE A 474 1.84 -2.98 8.18
CA PHE A 474 0.96 -3.83 7.38
C PHE A 474 1.78 -4.93 6.70
N ASP A 475 1.25 -6.14 6.59
CA ASP A 475 1.78 -7.11 5.62
C ASP A 475 1.54 -6.60 4.19
N SER A 476 2.32 -7.09 3.22
CA SER A 476 2.34 -6.52 1.86
C SER A 476 1.02 -6.76 1.11
N LEU A 477 0.30 -7.84 1.43
CA LEU A 477 -1.05 -8.05 0.90
C LEU A 477 -2.05 -7.03 1.45
N PRO A 478 -2.34 -6.95 2.77
CA PRO A 478 -3.28 -5.96 3.30
C PRO A 478 -2.86 -4.51 3.06
N HIS A 479 -1.55 -4.22 2.89
CA HIS A 479 -1.04 -2.93 2.43
C HIS A 479 -1.73 -2.47 1.14
N GLY A 480 -2.06 -3.39 0.21
CA GLY A 480 -2.82 -3.10 -1.01
C GLY A 480 -4.16 -2.40 -0.77
N SER A 481 -4.74 -2.55 0.43
CA SER A 481 -5.92 -1.83 0.89
C SER A 481 -5.58 -0.68 1.85
N ALA A 482 -4.72 -0.91 2.84
CA ALA A 482 -4.50 0.02 3.95
C ALA A 482 -3.66 1.25 3.59
N ARG A 483 -2.89 1.21 2.49
CA ARG A 483 -1.99 2.31 2.05
C ARG A 483 -2.71 3.53 1.46
N VAL A 484 -4.01 3.44 1.22
CA VAL A 484 -4.76 4.50 0.54
C VAL A 484 -4.81 5.76 1.40
N ILE A 485 -4.80 6.93 0.75
CA ILE A 485 -4.69 8.23 1.41
C ILE A 485 -5.72 8.47 2.53
N PRO A 486 -7.01 8.09 2.40
CA PRO A 486 -7.95 8.28 3.50
C PRO A 486 -7.56 7.53 4.79
N VAL A 487 -7.01 6.32 4.68
CA VAL A 487 -6.50 5.56 5.84
C VAL A 487 -5.21 6.19 6.36
N GLY A 488 -4.32 6.62 5.47
CA GLY A 488 -3.10 7.35 5.82
C GLY A 488 -3.39 8.61 6.63
N MET A 489 -4.33 9.45 6.17
CA MET A 489 -4.73 10.67 6.90
C MET A 489 -5.39 10.37 8.24
N ALA A 490 -6.23 9.32 8.32
CA ALA A 490 -6.87 8.93 9.58
C ALA A 490 -5.84 8.42 10.62
N THR A 491 -4.88 7.59 10.20
CA THR A 491 -3.79 7.12 11.07
C THR A 491 -2.82 8.24 11.43
N GLY A 492 -2.57 9.18 10.51
CA GLY A 492 -1.85 10.43 10.78
C GLY A 492 -2.52 11.26 11.88
N GLN A 493 -3.81 11.54 11.75
CA GLN A 493 -4.59 12.24 12.78
C GLN A 493 -4.51 11.52 14.13
N ALA A 494 -4.64 10.18 14.14
CA ALA A 494 -4.48 9.38 15.35
C ALA A 494 -3.08 9.51 15.98
N ALA A 495 -2.02 9.52 15.17
CA ALA A 495 -0.66 9.69 15.67
C ALA A 495 -0.44 11.06 16.32
N GLY A 496 -1.00 12.13 15.74
CA GLY A 496 -0.91 13.47 16.32
C GLY A 496 -1.59 13.57 17.69
N VAL A 497 -2.81 13.01 17.82
CA VAL A 497 -3.53 12.96 19.10
C VAL A 497 -2.81 12.07 20.12
N ALA A 498 -2.29 10.91 19.67
CA ALA A 498 -1.55 9.99 20.53
C ALA A 498 -0.26 10.62 21.06
N ALA A 499 0.47 11.38 20.24
CA ALA A 499 1.68 12.08 20.66
C ALA A 499 1.41 13.10 21.76
N ALA A 500 0.34 13.90 21.63
CA ALA A 500 -0.07 14.83 22.68
C ALA A 500 -0.48 14.10 23.97
N LEU A 501 -1.32 13.07 23.87
CA LEU A 501 -1.74 12.27 25.03
C LEU A 501 -0.56 11.57 25.74
N SER A 502 0.40 11.06 24.97
CA SER A 502 1.63 10.44 25.47
C SER A 502 2.48 11.43 26.28
N LEU A 503 2.56 12.69 25.85
CA LEU A 503 3.30 13.73 26.56
C LEU A 503 2.60 14.14 27.85
N GLU A 504 1.27 14.31 27.82
CA GLU A 504 0.48 14.70 28.99
C GLU A 504 0.48 13.65 30.10
N THR A 505 0.47 12.37 29.72
CA THR A 505 0.43 11.24 30.66
C THR A 505 1.80 10.67 31.00
N ASN A 506 2.84 11.17 30.34
CA ASN A 506 4.20 10.62 30.38
C ASN A 506 4.27 9.10 30.08
N ALA A 507 3.28 8.57 29.35
CA ALA A 507 3.23 7.16 28.96
C ALA A 507 3.92 6.97 27.61
N SER A 508 4.71 5.91 27.46
CA SER A 508 5.23 5.54 26.14
C SER A 508 4.11 5.01 25.24
N PHE A 509 4.31 5.03 23.92
CA PHE A 509 3.31 4.51 22.99
C PHE A 509 3.06 3.00 23.19
N ALA A 510 4.09 2.24 23.53
CA ALA A 510 3.95 0.82 23.86
C ALA A 510 3.16 0.59 25.16
N ALA A 511 3.33 1.45 26.16
CA ALA A 511 2.53 1.41 27.39
C ALA A 511 1.07 1.80 27.13
N MET A 512 0.84 2.86 26.33
CA MET A 512 -0.50 3.27 25.89
C MET A 512 -1.23 2.13 25.19
N ALA A 513 -0.58 1.45 24.24
CA ALA A 513 -1.18 0.36 23.47
C ALA A 513 -1.66 -0.83 24.33
N LYS A 514 -1.10 -1.01 25.54
CA LYS A 514 -1.49 -2.06 26.50
C LYS A 514 -2.51 -1.59 27.54
N ASN A 515 -2.76 -0.28 27.61
CA ASN A 515 -3.59 0.33 28.63
C ASN A 515 -4.94 0.73 28.02
N THR A 516 -5.99 -0.04 28.33
CA THR A 516 -7.35 0.17 27.81
C THR A 516 -7.92 1.53 28.16
N TYR A 517 -7.55 2.11 29.31
CA TYR A 517 -7.98 3.46 29.70
C TYR A 517 -7.32 4.53 28.81
N LEU A 518 -6.01 4.42 28.54
CA LEU A 518 -5.32 5.37 27.65
C LEU A 518 -5.76 5.22 26.18
N VAL A 519 -6.01 4.00 25.72
CA VAL A 519 -6.63 3.75 24.41
C VAL A 519 -8.02 4.40 24.32
N GLY A 520 -8.85 4.24 25.36
CA GLY A 520 -10.17 4.88 25.43
C GLY A 520 -10.07 6.41 25.40
N GLN A 521 -9.09 7.00 26.09
CA GLN A 521 -8.83 8.45 26.00
C GLN A 521 -8.39 8.90 24.61
N LEU A 522 -7.52 8.14 23.94
CA LEU A 522 -7.11 8.41 22.56
C LEU A 522 -8.33 8.41 21.63
N GLN A 523 -9.16 7.37 21.70
CA GLN A 523 -10.38 7.24 20.90
C GLN A 523 -11.37 8.39 21.18
N GLN A 524 -11.56 8.76 22.44
CA GLN A 524 -12.44 9.87 22.80
C GLN A 524 -11.93 11.21 22.23
N ARG A 525 -10.62 11.47 22.29
CA ARG A 525 -10.03 12.69 21.70
C ARG A 525 -10.15 12.70 20.18
N LEU A 526 -9.98 11.56 19.52
CA LEU A 526 -10.21 11.42 18.08
C LEU A 526 -11.66 11.72 17.71
N MET A 527 -12.62 11.17 18.47
CA MET A 527 -14.04 11.47 18.27
C MET A 527 -14.38 12.94 18.50
N ASN A 528 -13.75 13.59 19.49
CA ASN A 528 -13.90 15.03 19.72
C ASN A 528 -13.31 15.87 18.57
N GLN A 529 -12.33 15.34 17.82
CA GLN A 529 -11.81 15.92 16.58
C GLN A 529 -12.55 15.45 15.31
N GLY A 530 -13.76 14.90 15.46
CA GLY A 530 -14.64 14.56 14.35
C GLY A 530 -14.37 13.21 13.66
N VAL A 531 -13.47 12.37 14.19
CA VAL A 531 -13.26 11.01 13.68
C VAL A 531 -14.42 10.11 14.12
N ASP A 532 -14.96 9.30 13.21
CA ASP A 532 -15.97 8.30 13.55
C ASP A 532 -15.28 6.97 13.89
N LEU A 533 -15.30 6.57 15.17
CA LEU A 533 -14.69 5.33 15.68
C LEU A 533 -15.72 4.37 16.29
N LYS A 534 -16.98 4.50 15.88
CA LYS A 534 -18.03 3.55 16.29
C LYS A 534 -17.63 2.14 15.83
N PRO A 535 -17.85 1.10 16.68
CA PRO A 535 -17.52 -0.27 16.33
C PRO A 535 -18.12 -0.68 14.98
N LEU A 536 -17.37 -1.46 14.22
CA LEU A 536 -17.86 -2.02 12.97
C LEU A 536 -18.75 -3.22 13.28
N ASN A 537 -20.03 -3.11 12.94
CA ASN A 537 -20.98 -4.22 13.01
C ASN A 537 -21.12 -4.85 11.62
N VAL A 538 -20.05 -5.46 11.13
CA VAL A 538 -20.02 -6.16 9.84
C VAL A 538 -20.10 -7.67 10.09
N PRO A 539 -21.02 -8.41 9.46
CA PRO A 539 -21.08 -9.86 9.57
C PRO A 539 -19.79 -10.50 9.04
N ALA A 540 -19.39 -11.62 9.64
CA ALA A 540 -18.31 -12.43 9.10
C ALA A 540 -18.62 -12.81 7.63
N PRO A 541 -17.63 -12.70 6.72
CA PRO A 541 -17.83 -13.07 5.32
C PRO A 541 -18.33 -14.51 5.16
N PRO A 542 -19.18 -14.82 4.15
CA PRO A 542 -19.70 -16.18 3.94
C PRO A 542 -18.61 -17.26 3.86
N GLU A 543 -17.44 -16.91 3.33
CA GLU A 543 -16.28 -17.79 3.15
C GLU A 543 -15.78 -18.34 4.49
N THR A 544 -15.93 -17.59 5.59
CA THR A 544 -15.52 -18.01 6.95
C THR A 544 -16.29 -19.22 7.46
N LYS A 545 -17.48 -19.48 6.90
CA LYS A 545 -18.33 -20.62 7.27
C LYS A 545 -18.06 -21.86 6.41
N HIS A 546 -17.23 -21.72 5.38
CA HIS A 546 -16.90 -22.82 4.49
C HIS A 546 -16.00 -23.83 5.22
N TRP A 547 -16.26 -25.13 5.06
CA TRP A 547 -15.50 -26.19 5.76
C TRP A 547 -13.98 -26.14 5.46
N ALA A 548 -13.61 -25.71 4.25
CA ALA A 548 -12.23 -25.56 3.80
C ALA A 548 -11.61 -24.16 4.07
N TYR A 549 -12.17 -23.37 4.99
CA TYR A 549 -11.74 -21.99 5.19
C TYR A 549 -10.28 -21.85 5.62
N GLU A 550 -9.76 -22.77 6.45
CA GLU A 550 -8.34 -22.75 6.85
C GLU A 550 -7.39 -22.98 5.67
N GLY A 551 -7.76 -23.85 4.72
CA GLY A 551 -7.04 -23.99 3.45
C GLY A 551 -7.06 -22.70 2.63
N LEU A 552 -8.20 -22.00 2.58
CA LEU A 552 -8.29 -20.70 1.92
C LEU A 552 -7.42 -19.64 2.61
N LYS A 553 -7.39 -19.57 3.94
CA LYS A 553 -6.49 -18.68 4.70
C LYS A 553 -5.02 -18.94 4.36
N PHE A 554 -4.62 -20.21 4.38
CA PHE A 554 -3.26 -20.62 4.01
C PHE A 554 -2.89 -20.13 2.59
N MET A 555 -3.74 -20.37 1.60
CA MET A 555 -3.46 -19.95 0.23
C MET A 555 -3.47 -18.43 0.04
N ARG A 556 -4.38 -17.71 0.71
CA ARG A 556 -4.44 -16.24 0.67
C ARG A 556 -3.23 -15.59 1.34
N HIS A 557 -2.72 -16.15 2.43
CA HIS A 557 -1.53 -15.64 3.11
C HIS A 557 -0.32 -15.51 2.17
N TYR A 558 -0.21 -16.43 1.20
CA TYR A 558 0.85 -16.41 0.17
C TYR A 558 0.44 -15.74 -1.15
N GLY A 559 -0.73 -15.09 -1.21
CA GLY A 559 -1.25 -14.44 -2.43
C GLY A 559 -1.60 -15.42 -3.55
N LEU A 560 -1.83 -16.71 -3.23
CA LEU A 560 -2.11 -17.78 -4.20
C LEU A 560 -3.61 -18.02 -4.42
N ALA A 561 -4.47 -17.32 -3.68
CA ALA A 561 -5.92 -17.34 -3.86
C ALA A 561 -6.45 -15.91 -3.93
N ALA A 562 -7.32 -15.65 -4.91
CA ALA A 562 -7.95 -14.34 -5.12
C ALA A 562 -9.42 -14.51 -5.47
N GLY A 563 -10.28 -13.78 -4.76
CA GLY A 563 -11.73 -13.78 -4.96
C GLY A 563 -12.21 -12.61 -5.84
N GLY A 564 -11.32 -11.69 -6.22
CA GLY A 564 -11.68 -10.49 -6.94
C GLY A 564 -12.61 -9.56 -6.15
N TYR A 565 -13.28 -8.64 -6.85
CA TYR A 565 -14.23 -7.71 -6.22
C TYR A 565 -15.47 -8.39 -5.62
N SER A 566 -15.77 -9.63 -6.01
CA SER A 566 -16.93 -10.38 -5.49
C SER A 566 -16.59 -11.34 -4.36
N ASN A 567 -15.32 -11.44 -3.96
CA ASN A 567 -14.82 -12.43 -3.00
C ASN A 567 -15.15 -13.89 -3.36
N ASN A 568 -15.41 -14.22 -4.63
CA ASN A 568 -15.72 -15.58 -5.03
C ASN A 568 -14.44 -16.38 -5.29
N TYR A 569 -13.99 -17.13 -4.29
CA TYR A 569 -12.82 -18.05 -4.39
C TYR A 569 -13.13 -19.41 -5.00
N LYS A 570 -14.39 -19.66 -5.40
CA LYS A 570 -14.81 -20.86 -6.12
C LYS A 570 -14.53 -22.18 -5.39
N LEU A 571 -14.59 -22.17 -4.06
CA LEU A 571 -14.17 -23.31 -3.22
C LEU A 571 -14.92 -24.63 -3.50
N ASN A 572 -16.13 -24.56 -4.05
CA ASN A 572 -16.93 -25.73 -4.41
C ASN A 572 -16.76 -26.18 -5.88
N GLU A 573 -16.06 -25.41 -6.71
CA GLU A 573 -15.77 -25.80 -8.09
C GLU A 573 -14.67 -26.88 -8.11
N LYS A 574 -14.64 -27.69 -9.17
CA LYS A 574 -13.57 -28.68 -9.40
C LYS A 574 -12.23 -27.96 -9.51
N MET A 575 -11.19 -28.47 -8.85
CA MET A 575 -9.85 -27.94 -9.00
C MET A 575 -9.21 -28.49 -10.29
N PRO A 576 -8.77 -27.63 -11.24
CA PRO A 576 -7.95 -28.08 -12.36
C PRO A 576 -6.62 -28.65 -11.87
N GLU A 577 -6.15 -29.74 -12.47
CA GLU A 577 -4.86 -30.37 -12.11
C GLU A 577 -3.70 -29.36 -12.12
N ILE A 578 -3.64 -28.51 -13.15
CA ILE A 578 -2.60 -27.48 -13.26
C ILE A 578 -2.63 -26.47 -12.11
N GLN A 579 -3.81 -26.18 -11.55
CA GLN A 579 -3.93 -25.31 -10.39
C GLN A 579 -3.34 -25.98 -9.14
N PHE A 580 -3.59 -27.28 -8.94
CA PHE A 580 -2.98 -28.02 -7.83
C PHE A 580 -1.46 -28.13 -7.98
N ILE A 581 -0.96 -28.47 -9.17
CA ILE A 581 0.48 -28.54 -9.47
C ILE A 581 1.18 -27.21 -9.16
N ASN A 582 0.58 -26.10 -9.63
CA ASN A 582 1.10 -24.76 -9.34
C ASN A 582 1.03 -24.45 -7.84
N GLY A 583 -0.07 -24.81 -7.18
CA GLY A 583 -0.23 -24.66 -5.73
C GLY A 583 0.85 -25.41 -4.96
N LEU A 584 1.16 -26.66 -5.34
CA LEU A 584 2.18 -27.49 -4.71
C LEU A 584 3.59 -26.88 -4.87
N ASN A 585 3.92 -26.46 -6.10
CA ASN A 585 5.21 -25.83 -6.38
C ASN A 585 5.39 -24.50 -5.61
N TRP A 586 4.37 -23.65 -5.61
CA TRP A 586 4.46 -22.35 -4.96
C TRP A 586 4.39 -22.44 -3.45
N THR A 587 3.49 -23.23 -2.88
CA THR A 587 3.39 -23.35 -1.41
C THR A 587 4.68 -23.92 -0.81
N THR A 588 5.23 -25.01 -1.37
CA THR A 588 6.51 -25.57 -0.90
C THR A 588 7.71 -24.63 -1.11
N LYS A 589 7.63 -23.68 -2.05
CA LYS A 589 8.65 -22.64 -2.23
C LYS A 589 8.49 -21.51 -1.21
N LEU A 590 7.28 -20.98 -1.03
CA LEU A 590 7.01 -19.77 -0.26
C LEU A 590 6.98 -20.01 1.26
N THR A 591 6.59 -21.21 1.71
CA THR A 591 6.64 -21.60 3.12
C THR A 591 8.05 -21.90 3.62
N GLY A 592 9.02 -22.05 2.70
CA GLY A 592 10.40 -22.40 3.02
C GLY A 592 10.62 -23.86 3.46
N VAL A 593 9.58 -24.70 3.41
CA VAL A 593 9.72 -26.13 3.76
C VAL A 593 10.66 -26.85 2.79
N LYS A 594 11.47 -27.77 3.32
CA LYS A 594 12.38 -28.57 2.49
C LYS A 594 11.63 -29.73 1.85
N VAL A 595 11.86 -29.93 0.56
CA VAL A 595 11.36 -31.05 -0.23
C VAL A 595 12.54 -31.82 -0.84
N ASN A 596 12.37 -33.12 -1.04
CA ASN A 596 13.43 -34.00 -1.54
C ASN A 596 13.65 -33.86 -3.04
N ALA A 597 12.58 -33.55 -3.78
CA ALA A 597 12.63 -33.28 -5.20
C ALA A 597 11.71 -32.10 -5.58
N ARG A 598 12.00 -31.47 -6.73
CA ARG A 598 11.13 -30.49 -7.40
C ARG A 598 10.80 -30.99 -8.81
N PRO A 599 10.00 -32.05 -8.94
CA PRO A 599 9.70 -32.66 -10.22
C PRO A 599 8.93 -31.67 -11.11
N VAL A 600 9.16 -31.74 -12.42
CA VAL A 600 8.26 -31.12 -13.39
C VAL A 600 7.05 -32.04 -13.56
N LEU A 601 5.87 -31.55 -13.19
CA LEU A 601 4.61 -32.27 -13.29
C LEU A 601 3.76 -31.65 -14.41
N TYR A 602 3.00 -32.49 -15.11
CA TYR A 602 2.10 -32.08 -16.19
C TYR A 602 0.67 -32.53 -15.86
N ALA A 603 -0.31 -31.72 -16.24
CA ALA A 603 -1.72 -32.11 -16.14
C ALA A 603 -2.03 -33.21 -17.17
N GLU A 604 -2.77 -34.24 -16.76
CA GLU A 604 -3.19 -35.32 -17.65
C GLU A 604 -4.47 -34.97 -18.44
N GLY A 605 -5.16 -33.90 -18.03
CA GLY A 605 -6.43 -33.44 -18.63
C GLY A 605 -7.67 -34.07 -18.01
N ASN A 606 -7.53 -34.73 -16.87
CA ASN A 606 -8.59 -35.46 -16.17
C ASN A 606 -9.13 -34.66 -14.97
N ASP A 607 -10.26 -35.11 -14.42
CA ASP A 607 -10.73 -34.62 -13.12
C ASP A 607 -9.69 -35.02 -12.05
N LEU A 608 -9.23 -34.05 -11.24
CA LEU A 608 -8.23 -34.29 -10.19
C LEU A 608 -8.82 -35.18 -9.07
N THR A 609 -8.15 -36.29 -8.77
CA THR A 609 -8.53 -37.25 -7.71
C THR A 609 -7.51 -37.28 -6.55
N LEU A 610 -7.83 -37.96 -5.45
CA LEU A 610 -6.87 -38.17 -4.34
C LEU A 610 -5.69 -39.05 -4.75
N ASP A 611 -5.88 -39.97 -5.70
CA ASP A 611 -4.81 -40.79 -6.29
C ASP A 611 -3.79 -39.90 -7.03
N ASP A 612 -4.27 -38.91 -7.79
CA ASP A 612 -3.42 -37.94 -8.47
C ASP A 612 -2.67 -37.06 -7.48
N VAL A 613 -3.37 -36.52 -6.48
CA VAL A 613 -2.77 -35.70 -5.42
C VAL A 613 -1.68 -36.47 -4.68
N SER A 614 -1.98 -37.71 -4.28
CA SER A 614 -1.02 -38.61 -3.61
C SER A 614 0.23 -38.80 -4.45
N TYR A 615 0.05 -39.11 -5.74
CA TYR A 615 1.15 -39.26 -6.68
C TYR A 615 2.00 -37.98 -6.75
N MET A 616 1.39 -36.82 -6.96
CA MET A 616 2.11 -35.54 -7.05
C MET A 616 2.91 -35.22 -5.78
N MET A 617 2.31 -35.43 -4.60
CA MET A 617 3.01 -35.24 -3.32
C MET A 617 4.16 -36.23 -3.14
N ALA A 618 3.96 -37.52 -3.47
CA ALA A 618 5.01 -38.54 -3.39
C ALA A 618 6.22 -38.19 -4.27
N ARG A 619 5.99 -37.60 -5.45
CA ARG A 619 7.08 -37.12 -6.32
C ARG A 619 7.91 -36.01 -5.67
N TYR A 620 7.29 -35.10 -4.90
CA TYR A 620 8.02 -34.06 -4.13
C TYR A 620 8.81 -34.65 -2.95
N LEU A 621 8.35 -35.77 -2.39
CA LEU A 621 9.10 -36.56 -1.42
C LEU A 621 10.22 -37.42 -2.04
N GLY A 622 10.36 -37.41 -3.38
CA GLY A 622 11.39 -38.16 -4.09
C GLY A 622 11.04 -39.61 -4.38
N TYR A 623 9.81 -40.04 -4.06
CA TYR A 623 9.35 -41.39 -4.36
C TYR A 623 8.92 -41.54 -5.82
N ASN A 624 9.21 -42.69 -6.42
CA ASN A 624 8.73 -43.06 -7.76
C ASN A 624 7.58 -44.06 -7.67
N TYR A 625 6.55 -43.72 -6.89
CA TYR A 625 5.38 -44.56 -6.66
C TYR A 625 4.37 -44.46 -7.81
N THR A 626 3.63 -45.55 -8.04
CA THR A 626 2.36 -45.48 -8.79
C THR A 626 1.31 -44.72 -7.97
N LYS A 627 0.20 -44.32 -8.60
CA LYS A 627 -0.90 -43.62 -7.90
C LYS A 627 -1.41 -44.43 -6.69
N GLN A 628 -1.62 -45.73 -6.87
CA GLN A 628 -2.07 -46.63 -5.79
C GLN A 628 -1.04 -46.78 -4.67
N GLN A 629 0.24 -46.89 -5.00
CA GLN A 629 1.31 -46.95 -4.00
C GLN A 629 1.40 -45.66 -3.19
N ALA A 630 1.25 -44.50 -3.86
CA ALA A 630 1.28 -43.21 -3.19
C ALA A 630 0.08 -43.04 -2.25
N MET A 631 -1.12 -43.40 -2.69
CA MET A 631 -2.34 -43.36 -1.87
C MET A 631 -2.22 -44.26 -0.63
N ALA A 632 -1.71 -45.48 -0.80
CA ALA A 632 -1.46 -46.41 0.30
C ALA A 632 -0.45 -45.85 1.31
N TYR A 633 0.64 -45.22 0.84
CA TYR A 633 1.64 -44.59 1.69
C TYR A 633 1.07 -43.45 2.53
N PHE A 634 0.37 -42.48 1.93
CA PHE A 634 -0.21 -41.36 2.69
C PHE A 634 -1.28 -41.82 3.68
N THR A 635 -1.97 -42.92 3.38
CA THR A 635 -2.89 -43.57 4.32
C THR A 635 -2.14 -44.21 5.49
N SER A 636 -1.06 -44.95 5.24
CA SER A 636 -0.30 -45.64 6.30
C SER A 636 0.39 -44.69 7.28
N VAL A 637 0.78 -43.49 6.82
CA VAL A 637 1.37 -42.46 7.67
C VAL A 637 0.34 -41.53 8.32
N GLY A 638 -0.96 -41.81 8.14
CA GLY A 638 -2.05 -41.05 8.77
C GLY A 638 -2.14 -39.60 8.30
N PHE A 639 -1.86 -39.33 7.01
CA PHE A 639 -1.85 -37.97 6.47
C PHE A 639 -3.24 -37.35 6.32
N TRP A 640 -4.25 -38.16 5.96
CA TRP A 640 -5.54 -37.66 5.51
C TRP A 640 -6.41 -37.09 6.64
N ASP A 641 -6.89 -35.86 6.45
CA ASP A 641 -8.01 -35.31 7.22
C ASP A 641 -9.31 -36.07 6.83
N PRO A 642 -10.00 -36.72 7.78
CA PRO A 642 -11.27 -37.42 7.52
C PRO A 642 -12.32 -36.55 6.85
N LEU A 643 -12.38 -35.26 7.17
CA LEU A 643 -13.34 -34.33 6.58
C LEU A 643 -13.02 -34.09 5.09
N VAL A 644 -11.74 -34.01 4.71
CA VAL A 644 -11.35 -33.89 3.31
C VAL A 644 -11.76 -35.14 2.52
N LEU A 645 -11.53 -36.33 3.08
CA LEU A 645 -11.95 -37.60 2.46
C LEU A 645 -13.47 -37.64 2.21
N GLU A 646 -14.26 -37.35 3.26
CA GLU A 646 -15.72 -37.30 3.17
C GLU A 646 -16.20 -36.32 2.09
N ARG A 647 -15.61 -35.13 2.02
CA ARG A 647 -16.00 -34.10 1.06
C ARG A 647 -15.65 -34.45 -0.37
N VAL A 648 -14.53 -35.12 -0.60
CA VAL A 648 -14.16 -35.61 -1.94
C VAL A 648 -15.06 -36.77 -2.36
N GLU A 649 -15.41 -37.69 -1.45
CA GLU A 649 -16.36 -38.76 -1.71
C GLU A 649 -17.76 -38.21 -2.08
N GLN A 650 -18.27 -37.23 -1.31
CA GLN A 650 -19.51 -36.52 -1.62
C GLN A 650 -19.48 -35.83 -3.00
N ASN A 651 -18.28 -35.45 -3.45
CA ASN A 651 -18.04 -34.90 -4.78
C ASN A 651 -17.64 -35.96 -5.83
N LYS A 652 -18.07 -37.22 -5.63
CA LYS A 652 -17.88 -38.35 -6.55
C LYS A 652 -16.40 -38.65 -6.85
N GLY A 653 -15.54 -38.48 -5.86
CA GLY A 653 -14.09 -38.71 -5.97
C GLY A 653 -13.29 -37.56 -6.59
N VAL A 654 -13.94 -36.44 -6.93
CA VAL A 654 -13.28 -35.27 -7.55
C VAL A 654 -12.88 -34.24 -6.50
N VAL A 655 -11.64 -33.77 -6.56
CA VAL A 655 -11.10 -32.75 -5.65
C VAL A 655 -11.64 -31.37 -6.04
N SER A 656 -12.36 -30.72 -5.12
CA SER A 656 -12.77 -29.32 -5.26
C SER A 656 -11.62 -28.36 -4.95
N ILE A 657 -11.73 -27.08 -5.32
CA ILE A 657 -10.73 -26.06 -4.98
C ILE A 657 -10.54 -25.97 -3.46
N GLY A 658 -11.62 -26.03 -2.68
CA GLY A 658 -11.55 -26.05 -1.22
C GLY A 658 -10.78 -27.25 -0.68
N ALA A 659 -11.08 -28.45 -1.17
CA ALA A 659 -10.36 -29.66 -0.78
C ALA A 659 -8.87 -29.59 -1.17
N GLY A 660 -8.56 -29.13 -2.39
CA GLY A 660 -7.18 -28.94 -2.84
C GLY A 660 -6.41 -27.94 -1.98
N TYR A 661 -7.04 -26.85 -1.53
CA TYR A 661 -6.40 -25.89 -0.63
C TYR A 661 -6.11 -26.47 0.76
N MET A 662 -7.02 -27.28 1.31
CA MET A 662 -6.76 -28.02 2.56
C MET A 662 -5.58 -28.97 2.38
N LEU A 663 -5.57 -29.76 1.31
CA LEU A 663 -4.48 -30.71 1.01
C LEU A 663 -3.12 -30.01 0.87
N LEU A 664 -3.06 -28.86 0.20
CA LEU A 664 -1.83 -28.07 0.07
C LEU A 664 -1.34 -27.53 1.43
N LYS A 665 -2.25 -27.03 2.27
CA LYS A 665 -1.95 -26.61 3.64
C LYS A 665 -1.38 -27.78 4.45
N ASP A 666 -2.12 -28.88 4.51
CA ASP A 666 -1.80 -30.02 5.36
C ASP A 666 -0.49 -30.69 4.92
N PHE A 667 -0.21 -30.74 3.60
CA PHE A 667 1.07 -31.22 3.10
C PHE A 667 2.26 -30.36 3.54
N ASN A 668 2.12 -29.02 3.51
CA ASN A 668 3.18 -28.14 3.99
C ASN A 668 3.38 -28.25 5.51
N GLU A 669 2.30 -28.36 6.28
CA GLU A 669 2.38 -28.60 7.73
C GLU A 669 3.02 -29.96 8.06
N TRP A 670 2.71 -30.98 7.26
CA TRP A 670 3.32 -32.30 7.37
C TRP A 670 4.83 -32.26 7.06
N LEU A 671 5.22 -31.58 5.98
CA LEU A 671 6.64 -31.38 5.61
C LEU A 671 7.43 -30.62 6.68
N ALA A 672 6.81 -29.60 7.30
CA ALA A 672 7.43 -28.85 8.39
C ALA A 672 7.73 -29.73 9.62
N LYS A 673 6.91 -30.76 9.86
CA LYS A 673 7.09 -31.74 10.95
C LYS A 673 8.02 -32.91 10.57
N HIS A 674 8.23 -33.16 9.28
CA HIS A 674 9.05 -34.28 8.75
C HIS A 674 10.11 -33.77 7.75
N PRO A 675 11.08 -32.97 8.20
CA PRO A 675 12.09 -32.40 7.31
C PRO A 675 12.89 -33.50 6.61
N GLY A 676 12.88 -33.51 5.27
CA GLY A 676 13.54 -34.54 4.46
C GLY A 676 12.69 -35.76 4.13
N GLY A 677 11.39 -35.76 4.48
CA GLY A 677 10.48 -36.87 4.17
C GLY A 677 10.76 -38.16 4.94
N GLU A 678 11.64 -38.11 5.94
CA GLU A 678 11.90 -39.22 6.86
C GLU A 678 10.73 -39.35 7.83
N VAL A 679 9.79 -40.24 7.49
CA VAL A 679 8.97 -40.88 8.52
C VAL A 679 9.83 -42.00 9.07
N VAL A 680 10.32 -41.84 10.30
CA VAL A 680 10.92 -42.95 11.04
C VAL A 680 9.86 -44.06 11.05
N ASN A 681 10.13 -45.15 10.33
CA ASN A 681 9.38 -46.40 10.44
C ASN A 681 9.44 -46.83 11.91
N LYS A 682 8.47 -46.39 12.72
CA LYS A 682 8.12 -47.11 13.94
C LYS A 682 7.36 -48.32 13.45
N GLY A 683 8.10 -49.40 13.25
CA GLY A 683 7.59 -50.64 12.71
C GLY A 683 6.40 -51.14 13.50
N GLU A 684 5.43 -51.66 12.77
CA GLU A 684 4.65 -52.87 13.08
C GLU A 684 4.23 -53.50 11.75
#